data_AF-A0A4V4LNR5-F1
#
_entry.id   AF-A0A4V4LNR5-F1
#
_cell.length_a   1.000
_cell.length_b   1.000
_cell.length_c   1.000
_cell.angle_alpha   90.00
_cell.angle_beta   90.00
_cell.angle_gamma   90.00
#
_symmetry.space_group_name_H-M   'P 1'
#
loop_
_entity.id
_entity.type
_entity.pdbx_description
1 polymer ?
#
loop_
_entity_poly.entity_id
_entity_poly.type
_entity_poly.pdbx_seq_one_letter_code
_entity_poly.pdbx_strand_id
1 'polypeptide(L)'
;MTARQYVVIGGGIIGSSTAYYISKHSQFNPDSDKITIVESTAIASAASGKSGGFLAEDWHGPDTEGLAELSYSLHKQLSDEYDGVNNWEYRPVNALSLMGQVGPKKGKVDDAKKKGAHWLSDKVVDKCSVLGTPPSTAQVTPEPLVQTLAELSKADVVIASAEQVNRDNDGNIFSVRAQTKEGNSVEIPATDVVLAAGPWTGRLAQKLLSPAEARKCSVTGQRAHSIIVRPSQGKTLTDHCLFTMVKERTTTHEPEIYCRPQGTAYICGASDTVPLPEDASKVVPSKSAIADLKSQSALISDYFDSSMSVEKEQACYLPISASHSPIVGKVSDGVFIGAGHAVWGITLGVGGFWRKWVILSSRTYRYWQFVRYAHTLMSSTSLIAGSDLNDANPQTLIAMGILKGNGLAIDEDTLEPLTEGRHGLLYRCQRRVNDNIGGINGWIALKAVNVFINKKRLPHDALRESFILSRTHHPNIISLLNAYESDRIYILALPLQPLPLSMILSYPDFVPSFSPFTHIARSIIYQLLLAIEYLHSSEVGVAHRDVNPSNVALDGNGCVKLLDFGVAYEDGLGMENEHPNGGMFFELATGAYRAPELIFGSRCYDARSTDLWSLGVTISTFFAHLSSYTCPASPRTDSTSSISSSISSSSQGGLTRLDAPITLPSLPDIHNRRDSSHNAQPQSRWSRKTLFDASYGEIGLASSIISVRGPITDETWPEYATLPDYNKISFNKPIPNHLSNYLPYLPEVPDPVPNTFMHTPNYKPIATVYDLIERLLQYSSARRLSATDAINHPWISNFPILVPAQGTHEDYSRSTHSYAHSFEGKTLPMWLSHWLKAGERRMLGTY
;
A
#
# COMPACT_ATOMS: atom_id res chain seq x y z
N MET A 1 -30.82 16.43 -8.51
CA MET A 1 -29.99 15.45 -9.22
C MET A 1 -30.89 14.72 -10.21
N THR A 2 -30.38 14.37 -11.39
CA THR A 2 -31.11 13.54 -12.36
C THR A 2 -31.27 12.12 -11.81
N ALA A 3 -32.45 11.53 -12.00
CA ALA A 3 -32.76 10.16 -11.57
C ALA A 3 -31.78 9.16 -12.20
N ARG A 4 -31.21 8.28 -11.40
CA ARG A 4 -30.24 7.27 -11.84
C ARG A 4 -30.94 5.97 -12.25
N GLN A 5 -30.46 5.34 -13.31
CA GLN A 5 -30.99 4.07 -13.82
C GLN A 5 -29.85 3.07 -13.91
N TYR A 6 -29.73 2.19 -12.92
CA TYR A 6 -28.67 1.21 -12.81
C TYR A 6 -29.07 -0.10 -13.50
N VAL A 7 -28.31 -0.54 -14.49
CA VAL A 7 -28.49 -1.83 -15.15
C VAL A 7 -27.33 -2.76 -14.81
N VAL A 8 -27.62 -3.86 -14.10
CA VAL A 8 -26.65 -4.89 -13.74
C VAL A 8 -26.83 -6.09 -14.67
N ILE A 9 -25.84 -6.35 -15.53
CA ILE A 9 -25.87 -7.48 -16.47
C ILE A 9 -25.23 -8.69 -15.80
N GLY A 10 -26.06 -9.65 -15.39
CA GLY A 10 -25.70 -10.89 -14.70
C GLY A 10 -26.33 -11.01 -13.32
N GLY A 11 -27.13 -12.06 -13.11
CA GLY A 11 -27.83 -12.38 -11.85
C GLY A 11 -27.06 -13.36 -10.95
N GLY A 12 -25.73 -13.36 -11.02
CA GLY A 12 -24.87 -14.15 -10.13
C GLY A 12 -24.63 -13.46 -8.78
N ILE A 13 -23.74 -14.03 -7.96
CA ILE A 13 -23.40 -13.45 -6.64
C ILE A 13 -22.88 -12.02 -6.75
N ILE A 14 -22.05 -11.71 -7.75
CA ILE A 14 -21.49 -10.36 -7.93
C ILE A 14 -22.60 -9.37 -8.29
N GLY A 15 -23.45 -9.71 -9.26
CA GLY A 15 -24.51 -8.82 -9.72
C GLY A 15 -25.62 -8.64 -8.69
N SER A 16 -26.05 -9.71 -8.04
CA SER A 16 -27.10 -9.67 -6.99
C SER A 16 -26.60 -8.92 -5.75
N SER A 17 -25.34 -9.15 -5.35
CA SER A 17 -24.72 -8.35 -4.29
C SER A 17 -24.66 -6.89 -4.71
N THR A 18 -24.16 -6.58 -5.92
CA THR A 18 -24.08 -5.19 -6.43
C THR A 18 -25.42 -4.49 -6.39
N ALA A 19 -26.50 -5.13 -6.85
CA ALA A 19 -27.85 -4.57 -6.81
C ALA A 19 -28.33 -4.34 -5.37
N TYR A 20 -28.20 -5.34 -4.49
CA TYR A 20 -28.56 -5.24 -3.06
C TYR A 20 -27.93 -4.01 -2.45
N TYR A 21 -26.64 -3.90 -2.68
CA TYR A 21 -25.82 -2.89 -2.11
C TYR A 21 -26.14 -1.51 -2.71
N ILE A 22 -26.28 -1.33 -4.02
CA ILE A 22 -26.77 -0.05 -4.60
C ILE A 22 -28.06 0.41 -3.91
N SER A 23 -29.01 -0.50 -3.63
CA SER A 23 -30.27 -0.16 -2.96
C SER A 23 -30.13 0.34 -1.51
N LYS A 24 -29.01 0.02 -0.84
CA LYS A 24 -28.70 0.44 0.53
C LYS A 24 -27.86 1.72 0.61
N HIS A 25 -27.42 2.26 -0.53
CA HIS A 25 -26.51 3.41 -0.54
C HIS A 25 -27.22 4.69 -0.07
N SER A 26 -26.53 5.53 0.70
CA SER A 26 -27.11 6.79 1.21
C SER A 26 -27.50 7.78 0.11
N GLN A 27 -26.91 7.66 -1.08
CA GLN A 27 -27.24 8.47 -2.26
C GLN A 27 -28.32 7.84 -3.16
N PHE A 28 -28.72 6.60 -2.91
CA PHE A 28 -29.78 5.96 -3.69
C PHE A 28 -31.13 6.50 -3.24
N ASN A 29 -31.88 7.10 -4.16
CA ASN A 29 -33.22 7.59 -3.89
C ASN A 29 -34.28 6.59 -4.40
N PRO A 30 -34.99 5.86 -3.52
CA PRO A 30 -35.96 4.85 -3.95
C PRO A 30 -37.17 5.41 -4.71
N ASP A 31 -37.44 6.71 -4.61
CA ASP A 31 -38.58 7.34 -5.30
C ASP A 31 -38.26 7.72 -6.76
N SER A 32 -36.97 7.87 -7.11
CA SER A 32 -36.54 8.32 -8.44
C SER A 32 -35.58 7.35 -9.13
N ASP A 33 -34.71 6.70 -8.38
CA ASP A 33 -33.68 5.83 -8.90
C ASP A 33 -34.21 4.40 -9.05
N LYS A 34 -33.68 3.70 -10.05
CA LYS A 34 -34.13 2.34 -10.38
C LYS A 34 -32.96 1.41 -10.62
N ILE A 35 -33.12 0.17 -10.19
CA ILE A 35 -32.13 -0.90 -10.39
C ILE A 35 -32.81 -1.99 -11.22
N THR A 36 -32.16 -2.44 -12.29
CA THR A 36 -32.61 -3.56 -13.12
C THR A 36 -31.49 -4.59 -13.26
N ILE A 37 -31.76 -5.84 -12.92
CA ILE A 37 -30.87 -6.98 -13.18
C ILE A 37 -31.30 -7.63 -14.50
N VAL A 38 -30.39 -7.69 -15.46
CA VAL A 38 -30.58 -8.38 -16.74
C VAL A 38 -29.86 -9.72 -16.69
N GLU A 39 -30.59 -10.82 -16.78
CA GLU A 39 -30.03 -12.18 -16.73
C GLU A 39 -30.57 -13.03 -17.89
N SER A 40 -29.69 -13.78 -18.54
CA SER A 40 -30.02 -14.60 -19.72
C SER A 40 -30.95 -15.78 -19.42
N THR A 41 -30.91 -16.33 -18.20
CA THR A 41 -31.58 -17.59 -17.86
C THR A 41 -32.44 -17.50 -16.61
N ALA A 42 -31.80 -17.39 -15.44
CA ALA A 42 -32.44 -17.20 -14.15
C ALA A 42 -31.38 -16.76 -13.13
N ILE A 43 -31.79 -16.06 -12.08
CA ILE A 43 -30.91 -15.70 -10.94
C ILE A 43 -30.23 -16.97 -10.41
N ALA A 44 -28.93 -16.88 -10.14
CA ALA A 44 -28.08 -17.97 -9.67
C ALA A 44 -27.95 -19.21 -10.61
N SER A 45 -28.41 -19.16 -11.85
CA SER A 45 -28.42 -20.33 -12.77
C SER A 45 -27.04 -20.89 -13.19
N ALA A 46 -25.98 -20.12 -12.96
CA ALA A 46 -24.60 -20.43 -13.34
C ALA A 46 -23.74 -20.90 -12.14
N ALA A 47 -22.44 -20.58 -12.12
CA ALA A 47 -21.53 -21.00 -11.05
C ALA A 47 -21.99 -20.57 -9.66
N SER A 48 -22.62 -19.39 -9.53
CA SER A 48 -23.05 -18.85 -8.24
C SER A 48 -24.19 -19.60 -7.56
N GLY A 49 -24.96 -20.44 -8.26
CA GLY A 49 -25.96 -21.34 -7.64
C GLY A 49 -25.52 -22.80 -7.58
N LYS A 50 -24.43 -23.16 -8.28
CA LYS A 50 -23.97 -24.55 -8.41
C LYS A 50 -22.69 -24.86 -7.62
N SER A 51 -22.11 -23.87 -6.93
CA SER A 51 -20.84 -24.04 -6.21
C SER A 51 -21.02 -24.60 -4.79
N GLY A 52 -19.89 -24.98 -4.18
CA GLY A 52 -19.87 -25.55 -2.83
C GLY A 52 -20.06 -24.52 -1.70
N GLY A 53 -19.94 -23.22 -1.98
CA GLY A 53 -20.22 -22.14 -1.03
C GLY A 53 -19.30 -22.09 0.19
N PHE A 54 -18.08 -22.64 0.09
CA PHE A 54 -17.06 -22.50 1.13
C PHE A 54 -16.58 -21.05 1.20
N LEU A 55 -16.40 -20.54 2.43
CA LEU A 55 -15.95 -19.19 2.74
C LEU A 55 -14.65 -19.29 3.55
N ALA A 56 -13.67 -18.48 3.20
CA ALA A 56 -12.43 -18.36 3.95
C ALA A 56 -12.07 -16.88 4.07
N GLU A 57 -11.68 -16.46 5.27
CA GLU A 57 -11.20 -15.10 5.55
C GLU A 57 -9.76 -14.93 5.08
N ASP A 58 -8.91 -15.93 5.37
CA ASP A 58 -7.45 -15.84 5.33
C ASP A 58 -6.79 -16.72 4.24
N TRP A 59 -7.58 -17.38 3.39
CA TRP A 59 -7.07 -18.26 2.32
C TRP A 59 -6.95 -17.58 0.96
N HIS A 60 -6.83 -16.26 1.01
CA HIS A 60 -6.83 -15.41 -0.17
C HIS A 60 -5.42 -14.89 -0.45
N GLY A 61 -5.10 -14.77 -1.74
CA GLY A 61 -3.93 -14.00 -2.15
C GLY A 61 -4.15 -12.51 -1.87
N PRO A 62 -3.09 -11.69 -1.76
CA PRO A 62 -3.12 -10.26 -1.48
C PRO A 62 -3.98 -9.47 -2.44
N ASP A 63 -4.13 -9.93 -3.68
CA ASP A 63 -5.06 -9.37 -4.66
C ASP A 63 -6.50 -9.29 -4.12
N THR A 64 -6.85 -10.15 -3.17
CA THR A 64 -8.19 -10.32 -2.64
C THR A 64 -8.25 -10.44 -1.11
N GLU A 65 -7.15 -10.37 -0.36
CA GLU A 65 -7.15 -10.64 1.09
C GLU A 65 -8.00 -9.64 1.89
N GLY A 66 -7.83 -8.32 1.67
CA GLY A 66 -8.67 -7.32 2.34
C GLY A 66 -10.11 -7.34 1.85
N LEU A 67 -10.35 -7.77 0.61
CA LEU A 67 -11.70 -8.02 0.11
C LEU A 67 -12.32 -9.26 0.76
N ALA A 68 -11.54 -10.31 1.01
CA ALA A 68 -11.97 -11.53 1.65
C ALA A 68 -12.28 -11.30 3.12
N GLU A 69 -11.42 -10.62 3.87
CA GLU A 69 -11.66 -10.21 5.26
C GLU A 69 -12.97 -9.43 5.38
N LEU A 70 -13.13 -8.38 4.55
CA LEU A 70 -14.36 -7.61 4.51
C LEU A 70 -15.56 -8.49 4.13
N SER A 71 -15.48 -9.26 3.04
CA SER A 71 -16.61 -10.05 2.56
C SER A 71 -17.01 -11.14 3.55
N TYR A 72 -16.03 -11.77 4.22
CA TYR A 72 -16.24 -12.78 5.24
C TYR A 72 -17.01 -12.20 6.43
N SER A 73 -16.61 -11.00 6.90
CA SER A 73 -17.35 -10.29 7.94
C SER A 73 -18.78 -9.93 7.50
N LEU A 74 -18.96 -9.53 6.24
CA LEU A 74 -20.28 -9.19 5.69
C LEU A 74 -21.20 -10.41 5.54
N HIS A 75 -20.65 -11.59 5.18
CA HIS A 75 -21.43 -12.83 5.17
C HIS A 75 -22.02 -13.13 6.55
N LYS A 76 -21.24 -12.92 7.62
CA LYS A 76 -21.73 -13.04 8.99
C LYS A 76 -22.81 -12.01 9.29
N GLN A 77 -22.59 -10.73 8.97
CA GLN A 77 -23.55 -9.67 9.23
C GLN A 77 -24.89 -9.90 8.51
N LEU A 78 -24.85 -10.26 7.23
CA LEU A 78 -26.05 -10.60 6.47
C LEU A 78 -26.79 -11.79 7.07
N SER A 79 -26.05 -12.80 7.53
CA SER A 79 -26.65 -13.95 8.20
C SER A 79 -27.34 -13.56 9.50
N ASP A 80 -26.70 -12.71 10.30
CA ASP A 80 -27.26 -12.23 11.56
C ASP A 80 -28.49 -11.32 11.32
N GLU A 81 -28.50 -10.54 10.23
CA GLU A 81 -29.58 -9.59 9.88
C GLU A 81 -30.80 -10.27 9.26
N TYR A 82 -30.61 -11.25 8.37
CA TYR A 82 -31.69 -11.86 7.58
C TYR A 82 -31.84 -13.37 7.83
N ASP A 83 -31.51 -13.85 9.03
CA ASP A 83 -31.64 -15.26 9.43
C ASP A 83 -30.98 -16.24 8.44
N GLY A 84 -29.73 -15.94 8.07
CA GLY A 84 -28.97 -16.68 7.07
C GLY A 84 -28.70 -18.14 7.44
N VAL A 85 -28.80 -18.50 8.72
CA VAL A 85 -28.69 -19.87 9.20
C VAL A 85 -29.83 -20.73 8.63
N ASN A 86 -31.06 -20.21 8.60
CA ASN A 86 -32.22 -20.92 8.06
C ASN A 86 -32.40 -20.66 6.57
N ASN A 87 -32.09 -19.45 6.09
CA ASN A 87 -32.39 -19.05 4.71
C ASN A 87 -31.35 -19.53 3.69
N TRP A 88 -30.07 -19.61 4.06
CA TRP A 88 -29.01 -20.11 3.16
C TRP A 88 -27.92 -20.91 3.87
N GLU A 89 -28.23 -21.47 5.05
CA GLU A 89 -27.36 -22.40 5.78
C GLU A 89 -25.97 -21.84 6.10
N TYR A 90 -25.89 -20.53 6.35
CA TYR A 90 -24.64 -19.93 6.84
C TYR A 90 -24.24 -20.59 8.16
N ARG A 91 -23.01 -21.06 8.22
CA ARG A 91 -22.42 -21.55 9.47
C ARG A 91 -20.89 -21.49 9.42
N PRO A 92 -20.23 -21.23 10.56
CA PRO A 92 -18.81 -21.51 10.72
C PRO A 92 -18.55 -23.01 10.58
N VAL A 93 -17.46 -23.40 9.90
CA VAL A 93 -17.12 -24.81 9.66
C VAL A 93 -15.64 -25.07 9.90
N ASN A 94 -15.29 -26.30 10.26
CA ASN A 94 -13.91 -26.76 10.18
C ASN A 94 -13.59 -27.19 8.74
N ALA A 95 -12.47 -26.69 8.22
CA ALA A 95 -11.94 -27.13 6.95
C ALA A 95 -10.77 -28.08 7.18
N LEU A 96 -10.79 -29.24 6.54
CA LEU A 96 -9.82 -30.32 6.75
C LEU A 96 -9.05 -30.60 5.46
N SER A 97 -7.74 -30.78 5.58
CA SER A 97 -6.88 -31.34 4.54
C SER A 97 -6.70 -32.83 4.78
N LEU A 98 -7.01 -33.64 3.77
CA LEU A 98 -6.83 -35.08 3.77
C LEU A 98 -5.76 -35.49 2.76
N MET A 99 -4.69 -36.12 3.26
CA MET A 99 -3.71 -36.82 2.44
C MET A 99 -3.87 -38.32 2.64
N GLY A 100 -3.88 -39.06 1.52
CA GLY A 100 -4.04 -40.51 1.55
C GLY A 100 -3.41 -41.21 0.36
N GLN A 101 -3.13 -42.49 0.53
CA GLN A 101 -2.67 -43.39 -0.51
C GLN A 101 -3.50 -44.68 -0.51
N VAL A 102 -3.89 -45.13 -1.70
CA VAL A 102 -4.59 -46.39 -1.92
C VAL A 102 -3.57 -47.54 -1.86
N GLY A 103 -3.68 -48.42 -0.87
CA GLY A 103 -2.81 -49.59 -0.69
C GLY A 103 -2.98 -50.31 0.65
N PRO A 104 -2.33 -51.47 0.87
CA PRO A 104 -2.47 -52.24 2.11
C PRO A 104 -1.83 -51.50 3.31
N LYS A 105 -2.66 -51.08 4.28
CA LYS A 105 -2.20 -50.47 5.54
C LYS A 105 -2.20 -51.47 6.69
N LYS A 106 -1.19 -51.35 7.58
CA LYS A 106 -1.12 -52.09 8.84
C LYS A 106 -1.75 -51.26 9.97
N GLY A 107 -3.03 -51.48 10.26
CA GLY A 107 -3.71 -51.00 11.47
C GLY A 107 -4.94 -50.10 11.23
N LYS A 108 -5.87 -50.07 12.20
CA LYS A 108 -7.01 -49.14 12.21
C LYS A 108 -6.52 -47.72 12.50
N VAL A 109 -7.03 -46.74 11.77
CA VAL A 109 -6.76 -45.31 12.00
C VAL A 109 -7.78 -44.81 13.03
N ASP A 110 -7.28 -44.24 14.14
CA ASP A 110 -8.11 -43.69 15.22
C ASP A 110 -9.00 -42.53 14.71
N ASP A 111 -10.23 -42.42 15.18
CA ASP A 111 -11.16 -41.32 14.88
C ASP A 111 -10.59 -39.95 15.27
N ALA A 112 -9.74 -39.90 16.31
CA ALA A 112 -8.99 -38.70 16.67
C ALA A 112 -8.02 -38.24 15.55
N LYS A 113 -7.51 -39.18 14.74
CA LYS A 113 -6.69 -38.89 13.54
C LYS A 113 -7.55 -38.42 12.37
N LYS A 114 -8.84 -38.74 12.32
CA LYS A 114 -9.81 -38.25 11.32
C LYS A 114 -10.50 -36.94 11.74
N LYS A 115 -10.13 -36.37 12.90
CA LYS A 115 -10.64 -35.09 13.41
C LYS A 115 -12.17 -34.99 13.42
N GLY A 116 -12.85 -36.08 13.80
CA GLY A 116 -14.31 -36.13 13.89
C GLY A 116 -15.03 -36.56 12.60
N ALA A 117 -14.34 -36.57 11.45
CA ALA A 117 -14.87 -37.11 10.19
C ALA A 117 -14.82 -38.64 10.16
N HIS A 118 -15.57 -39.28 11.07
CA HIS A 118 -15.62 -40.73 11.29
C HIS A 118 -16.02 -41.54 10.04
N TRP A 119 -16.74 -40.92 9.10
CA TRP A 119 -17.16 -41.51 7.84
C TRP A 119 -16.02 -41.68 6.83
N LEU A 120 -14.82 -41.12 7.05
CA LEU A 120 -13.66 -41.35 6.17
C LEU A 120 -13.12 -42.78 6.30
N SER A 121 -12.71 -43.37 5.17
CA SER A 121 -12.25 -44.77 5.13
C SER A 121 -10.87 -44.96 5.75
N ASP A 122 -10.74 -45.93 6.67
CA ASP A 122 -9.46 -46.34 7.27
C ASP A 122 -8.44 -46.82 6.23
N LYS A 123 -8.93 -47.27 5.07
CA LYS A 123 -8.10 -47.87 4.01
C LYS A 123 -7.27 -46.82 3.26
N VAL A 124 -7.70 -45.56 3.26
CA VAL A 124 -7.12 -44.50 2.42
C VAL A 124 -6.48 -43.38 3.23
N VAL A 125 -7.03 -43.02 4.40
CA VAL A 125 -6.55 -41.88 5.20
C VAL A 125 -5.14 -42.14 5.77
N ASP A 126 -4.13 -41.37 5.34
CA ASP A 126 -2.78 -41.39 5.95
C ASP A 126 -2.64 -40.28 6.98
N LYS A 127 -3.07 -39.08 6.61
CA LYS A 127 -2.99 -37.87 7.45
C LYS A 127 -4.23 -37.02 7.20
N CYS A 128 -4.86 -36.57 8.29
CA CYS A 128 -5.89 -35.54 8.25
C CYS A 128 -5.46 -34.41 9.20
N SER A 129 -5.42 -33.20 8.66
CA SER A 129 -5.04 -31.99 9.40
C SER A 129 -6.09 -30.91 9.23
N VAL A 130 -6.26 -30.08 10.26
CA VAL A 130 -7.12 -28.90 10.19
C VAL A 130 -6.43 -27.87 9.31
N LEU A 131 -7.12 -27.44 8.25
CA LEU A 131 -6.70 -26.38 7.35
C LEU A 131 -7.32 -25.03 7.75
N GLY A 132 -8.52 -25.04 8.34
CA GLY A 132 -9.22 -23.83 8.80
C GLY A 132 -10.24 -24.14 9.89
N THR A 133 -10.62 -23.10 10.64
CA THR A 133 -11.47 -23.21 11.84
C THR A 133 -12.56 -22.13 11.88
N PRO A 134 -13.63 -22.31 12.66
CA PRO A 134 -14.76 -21.39 12.80
C PRO A 134 -14.52 -19.87 12.97
N PRO A 135 -13.35 -19.37 13.42
CA PRO A 135 -13.06 -17.94 13.30
C PRO A 135 -12.88 -17.47 11.86
N SER A 136 -12.19 -18.24 11.01
CA SER A 136 -11.76 -17.83 9.67
C SER A 136 -12.34 -18.64 8.51
N THR A 137 -13.10 -19.71 8.79
CA THR A 137 -13.80 -20.49 7.76
C THR A 137 -15.28 -20.72 8.06
N ALA A 138 -16.09 -20.58 7.01
CA ALA A 138 -17.54 -20.75 7.06
C ALA A 138 -18.05 -21.40 5.77
N GLN A 139 -19.33 -21.71 5.70
CA GLN A 139 -19.98 -22.21 4.50
C GLN A 139 -21.42 -21.71 4.39
N VAL A 140 -21.86 -21.46 3.17
CA VAL A 140 -23.24 -21.10 2.79
C VAL A 140 -23.75 -22.02 1.68
N THR A 141 -25.06 -22.11 1.50
CA THR A 141 -25.69 -22.69 0.32
C THR A 141 -25.90 -21.57 -0.71
N PRO A 142 -25.16 -21.57 -1.84
CA PRO A 142 -25.05 -20.38 -2.68
C PRO A 142 -26.33 -19.92 -3.38
N GLU A 143 -27.14 -20.85 -3.90
CA GLU A 143 -28.35 -20.50 -4.67
C GLU A 143 -29.36 -19.67 -3.83
N PRO A 144 -29.77 -20.10 -2.62
CA PRO A 144 -30.63 -19.30 -1.74
C PRO A 144 -30.01 -17.95 -1.33
N LEU A 145 -28.69 -17.89 -1.06
CA LEU A 145 -28.02 -16.62 -0.73
C LEU A 145 -28.15 -15.61 -1.88
N VAL A 146 -27.86 -16.04 -3.11
CA VAL A 146 -27.89 -15.16 -4.29
C VAL A 146 -29.31 -14.72 -4.61
N GLN A 147 -30.29 -15.63 -4.50
CA GLN A 147 -31.72 -15.30 -4.68
C GLN A 147 -32.18 -14.28 -3.63
N THR A 148 -31.84 -14.50 -2.36
CA THR A 148 -32.18 -13.58 -1.26
C THR A 148 -31.58 -12.19 -1.51
N LEU A 149 -30.31 -12.09 -1.91
CA LEU A 149 -29.69 -10.79 -2.22
C LEU A 149 -30.38 -10.06 -3.38
N ALA A 150 -30.76 -10.79 -4.43
CA ALA A 150 -31.51 -10.22 -5.55
C ALA A 150 -32.89 -9.71 -5.09
N GLU A 151 -33.61 -10.46 -4.26
CA GLU A 151 -34.90 -10.04 -3.70
C GLU A 151 -34.78 -8.82 -2.78
N LEU A 152 -33.80 -8.83 -1.86
CA LEU A 152 -33.54 -7.74 -0.93
C LEU A 152 -33.13 -6.44 -1.64
N SER A 153 -32.58 -6.54 -2.85
CA SER A 153 -32.24 -5.37 -3.68
C SER A 153 -33.46 -4.62 -4.21
N LYS A 154 -34.63 -5.28 -4.25
CA LYS A 154 -35.84 -4.79 -4.91
C LYS A 154 -35.63 -4.38 -6.38
N ALA A 155 -34.59 -4.92 -7.03
CA ALA A 155 -34.33 -4.66 -8.43
C ALA A 155 -35.36 -5.38 -9.32
N ASP A 156 -35.72 -4.74 -10.43
CA ASP A 156 -36.49 -5.41 -11.47
C ASP A 156 -35.61 -6.46 -12.15
N VAL A 157 -36.10 -7.71 -12.26
CA VAL A 157 -35.38 -8.79 -12.94
C VAL A 157 -35.94 -8.97 -14.33
N VAL A 158 -35.09 -8.79 -15.34
CA VAL A 158 -35.42 -8.99 -16.76
C VAL A 158 -34.68 -10.21 -17.27
N ILE A 159 -35.43 -11.25 -17.65
CA ILE A 159 -34.86 -12.46 -18.23
C ILE A 159 -34.63 -12.27 -19.73
N ALA A 160 -33.44 -11.79 -20.09
CA ALA A 160 -33.02 -11.47 -21.45
C ALA A 160 -31.50 -11.45 -21.61
N SER A 161 -31.01 -11.62 -22.85
CA SER A 161 -29.61 -11.41 -23.22
C SER A 161 -29.40 -9.94 -23.60
N ALA A 162 -28.40 -9.27 -23.01
CA ALA A 162 -28.05 -7.91 -23.40
C ALA A 162 -27.43 -7.89 -24.82
N GLU A 163 -27.94 -7.01 -25.68
CA GLU A 163 -27.57 -6.93 -27.10
C GLU A 163 -26.83 -5.65 -27.47
N GLN A 164 -27.20 -4.52 -26.88
CA GLN A 164 -26.55 -3.23 -27.14
C GLN A 164 -26.65 -2.27 -25.94
N VAL A 165 -25.59 -1.50 -25.71
CA VAL A 165 -25.63 -0.30 -24.85
C VAL A 165 -25.74 0.92 -25.75
N ASN A 166 -26.80 1.70 -25.60
CA ASN A 166 -27.08 2.88 -26.41
C ASN A 166 -26.53 4.14 -25.73
N ARG A 167 -25.86 4.98 -26.52
CA ARG A 167 -25.23 6.23 -26.06
C ARG A 167 -25.69 7.41 -26.91
N ASP A 168 -25.78 8.58 -26.29
CA ASP A 168 -26.04 9.84 -26.99
C ASP A 168 -24.78 10.37 -27.72
N ASN A 169 -24.91 11.54 -28.35
CA ASN A 169 -23.81 12.16 -29.10
C ASN A 169 -22.63 12.60 -28.21
N ASP A 170 -22.87 12.77 -26.91
CA ASP A 170 -21.86 13.15 -25.91
C ASP A 170 -21.22 11.91 -25.26
N GLY A 171 -21.67 10.70 -25.63
CA GLY A 171 -21.15 9.42 -25.14
C GLY A 171 -21.81 8.92 -23.85
N ASN A 172 -22.83 9.62 -23.34
CA ASN A 172 -23.57 9.21 -22.15
C ASN A 172 -24.53 8.07 -22.46
N ILE A 173 -24.65 7.12 -21.55
CA ILE A 173 -25.56 5.99 -21.68
C ILE A 173 -26.98 6.47 -21.39
N PHE A 174 -27.95 6.05 -22.22
CA PHE A 174 -29.37 6.31 -21.98
C PHE A 174 -30.25 5.05 -21.94
N SER A 175 -29.84 3.94 -22.57
CA SER A 175 -30.56 2.67 -22.50
C SER A 175 -29.68 1.45 -22.77
N VAL A 176 -30.12 0.28 -22.30
CA VAL A 176 -29.62 -1.05 -22.68
C VAL A 176 -30.73 -1.79 -23.41
N ARG A 177 -30.45 -2.23 -24.64
CA ARG A 177 -31.34 -3.13 -25.39
C ARG A 177 -30.98 -4.57 -25.08
N ALA A 178 -31.97 -5.36 -24.71
CA ALA A 178 -31.87 -6.79 -24.46
C ALA A 178 -32.88 -7.58 -25.32
N GLN A 179 -32.66 -8.88 -25.46
CA GLN A 179 -33.52 -9.80 -26.21
C GLN A 179 -33.94 -10.98 -25.35
N THR A 180 -35.25 -11.24 -25.25
CA THR A 180 -35.79 -12.40 -24.53
C THR A 180 -35.55 -13.70 -25.32
N LYS A 181 -35.74 -14.85 -24.68
CA LYS A 181 -35.58 -16.16 -25.37
C LYS A 181 -36.56 -16.37 -26.52
N GLU A 182 -37.72 -15.70 -26.48
CA GLU A 182 -38.73 -15.70 -27.54
C GLU A 182 -38.35 -14.78 -28.72
N GLY A 183 -37.23 -14.06 -28.62
CA GLY A 183 -36.73 -13.16 -29.65
C GLY A 183 -37.26 -11.72 -29.54
N ASN A 184 -38.07 -11.41 -28.53
CA ASN A 184 -38.62 -10.07 -28.31
C ASN A 184 -37.52 -9.12 -27.81
N SER A 185 -37.47 -7.90 -28.35
CA SER A 185 -36.54 -6.88 -27.88
C SER A 185 -37.15 -6.07 -26.75
N VAL A 186 -36.38 -5.85 -25.68
CA VAL A 186 -36.74 -5.03 -24.52
C VAL A 186 -35.72 -3.91 -24.40
N GLU A 187 -36.19 -2.68 -24.24
CA GLU A 187 -35.34 -1.51 -24.02
C GLU A 187 -35.47 -1.04 -22.58
N ILE A 188 -34.33 -0.96 -21.89
CA ILE A 188 -34.24 -0.69 -20.45
C ILE A 188 -33.52 0.64 -20.27
N PRO A 189 -34.12 1.68 -19.68
CA PRO A 189 -33.45 2.93 -19.37
C PRO A 189 -32.18 2.68 -18.52
N ALA A 190 -31.08 3.35 -18.84
CA ALA A 190 -29.81 3.15 -18.17
C ALA A 190 -28.98 4.42 -18.18
N THR A 191 -28.47 4.82 -17.01
CA THR A 191 -27.39 5.81 -16.86
C THR A 191 -26.06 5.14 -16.56
N ASP A 192 -26.11 3.99 -15.88
CA ASP A 192 -24.96 3.25 -15.39
C ASP A 192 -25.16 1.75 -15.66
N VAL A 193 -24.16 1.09 -16.23
CA VAL A 193 -24.17 -0.33 -16.60
C VAL A 193 -23.05 -1.08 -15.89
N VAL A 194 -23.39 -2.16 -15.19
CA VAL A 194 -22.42 -3.04 -14.51
C VAL A 194 -22.35 -4.39 -15.23
N LEU A 195 -21.19 -4.78 -15.71
CA LEU A 195 -20.93 -6.09 -16.28
C LEU A 195 -20.52 -7.09 -15.19
N ALA A 196 -21.42 -8.01 -14.85
CA ALA A 196 -21.24 -9.02 -13.79
C ALA A 196 -21.70 -10.44 -14.20
N ALA A 197 -21.69 -10.73 -15.51
CA ALA A 197 -22.20 -11.96 -16.12
C ALA A 197 -21.27 -13.17 -15.99
N GLY A 198 -20.48 -13.26 -14.92
CA GLY A 198 -19.55 -14.36 -14.67
C GLY A 198 -18.63 -14.63 -15.87
N PRO A 199 -18.52 -15.90 -16.34
CA PRO A 199 -17.59 -16.25 -17.43
C PRO A 199 -18.00 -15.68 -18.79
N TRP A 200 -19.25 -15.24 -18.97
CA TRP A 200 -19.73 -14.61 -20.22
C TRP A 200 -19.36 -13.13 -20.33
N THR A 201 -18.85 -12.53 -19.25
CA THR A 201 -18.52 -11.10 -19.18
C THR A 201 -17.64 -10.63 -20.34
N GLY A 202 -16.60 -11.39 -20.70
CA GLY A 202 -15.70 -11.02 -21.79
C GLY A 202 -16.38 -10.99 -23.16
N ARG A 203 -17.22 -12.00 -23.46
CA ARG A 203 -17.99 -12.06 -24.72
C ARG A 203 -19.02 -10.94 -24.79
N LEU A 204 -19.70 -10.66 -23.67
CA LEU A 204 -20.67 -9.55 -23.60
C LEU A 204 -19.98 -8.20 -23.73
N ALA A 205 -18.81 -7.99 -23.11
CA ALA A 205 -18.07 -6.74 -23.24
C ALA A 205 -17.66 -6.48 -24.70
N GLN A 206 -17.20 -7.50 -25.42
CA GLN A 206 -16.88 -7.40 -26.86
C GLN A 206 -18.10 -7.06 -27.72
N LYS A 207 -19.30 -7.51 -27.31
CA LYS A 207 -20.56 -7.27 -28.02
C LYS A 207 -21.15 -5.90 -27.71
N LEU A 208 -21.07 -5.46 -26.45
CA LEU A 208 -21.80 -4.32 -25.91
C LEU A 208 -21.00 -3.02 -25.89
N LEU A 209 -19.66 -3.10 -25.85
CA LEU A 209 -18.79 -1.95 -25.60
C LEU A 209 -17.85 -1.69 -26.78
N SER A 210 -17.20 -0.53 -26.77
CA SER A 210 -16.15 -0.22 -27.74
C SER A 210 -14.95 -1.17 -27.60
N PRO A 211 -14.14 -1.38 -28.65
CA PRO A 211 -12.95 -2.23 -28.57
C PRO A 211 -11.97 -1.83 -27.46
N ALA A 212 -11.87 -0.54 -27.14
CA ALA A 212 -11.00 -0.05 -26.06
C ALA A 212 -11.52 -0.43 -24.67
N GLU A 213 -12.84 -0.37 -24.45
CA GLU A 213 -13.48 -0.77 -23.20
C GLU A 213 -13.49 -2.30 -23.04
N ALA A 214 -13.80 -3.04 -24.12
CA ALA A 214 -13.85 -4.49 -24.12
C ALA A 214 -12.52 -5.13 -23.73
N ARG A 215 -11.37 -4.55 -24.14
CA ARG A 215 -10.03 -5.03 -23.74
C ARG A 215 -9.82 -5.03 -22.23
N LYS A 216 -10.46 -4.12 -21.50
CA LYS A 216 -10.40 -4.05 -20.03
C LYS A 216 -11.24 -5.13 -19.33
N CYS A 217 -12.09 -5.84 -20.08
CA CYS A 217 -13.09 -6.78 -19.56
C CYS A 217 -12.76 -8.24 -19.92
N SER A 218 -11.47 -8.59 -19.97
CA SER A 218 -11.00 -9.90 -20.47
C SER A 218 -11.25 -11.02 -19.45
N VAL A 219 -12.41 -11.70 -19.59
CA VAL A 219 -12.83 -12.83 -18.76
C VAL A 219 -13.25 -14.01 -19.65
N THR A 220 -12.79 -15.20 -19.30
CA THR A 220 -13.12 -16.49 -19.93
C THR A 220 -13.72 -17.45 -18.90
N GLY A 221 -13.98 -18.69 -19.31
CA GLY A 221 -14.53 -19.72 -18.43
C GLY A 221 -13.76 -21.04 -18.52
N GLN A 222 -13.56 -21.70 -17.38
CA GLN A 222 -13.15 -23.11 -17.32
C GLN A 222 -14.28 -23.94 -16.70
N ARG A 223 -14.63 -25.06 -17.34
CA ARG A 223 -15.71 -25.92 -16.84
C ARG A 223 -15.20 -26.80 -15.70
N ALA A 224 -15.98 -26.85 -14.61
CA ALA A 224 -15.80 -27.76 -13.49
C ALA A 224 -17.08 -28.54 -13.25
N HIS A 225 -16.94 -29.74 -12.67
CA HIS A 225 -18.03 -30.68 -12.44
C HIS A 225 -18.31 -30.84 -10.96
N SER A 226 -19.56 -31.13 -10.64
CA SER A 226 -19.96 -31.44 -9.28
C SER A 226 -21.13 -32.42 -9.23
N ILE A 227 -21.21 -33.14 -8.11
CA ILE A 227 -22.35 -33.96 -7.74
C ILE A 227 -22.82 -33.56 -6.34
N ILE A 228 -24.12 -33.67 -6.11
CA ILE A 228 -24.69 -33.61 -4.76
C ILE A 228 -25.20 -35.00 -4.45
N VAL A 229 -24.67 -35.58 -3.38
CA VAL A 229 -24.97 -36.96 -2.98
C VAL A 229 -25.49 -37.01 -1.56
N ARG A 230 -26.27 -38.05 -1.29
CA ARG A 230 -26.74 -38.39 0.05
C ARG A 230 -26.37 -39.85 0.34
N PRO A 231 -25.69 -40.11 1.46
CA PRO A 231 -25.40 -41.48 1.89
C PRO A 231 -26.68 -42.30 2.11
N SER A 232 -26.55 -43.63 2.06
CA SER A 232 -27.65 -44.55 2.37
C SER A 232 -28.14 -44.42 3.82
N GLN A 233 -29.38 -44.85 4.06
CA GLN A 233 -30.06 -44.70 5.35
C GLN A 233 -29.20 -45.23 6.52
N GLY A 234 -29.07 -44.43 7.59
CA GLY A 234 -28.28 -44.75 8.78
C GLY A 234 -26.82 -44.29 8.74
N LYS A 235 -26.33 -43.79 7.60
CA LYS A 235 -25.00 -43.17 7.46
C LYS A 235 -25.11 -41.64 7.63
N THR A 236 -24.51 -41.09 8.68
CA THR A 236 -24.58 -39.65 9.00
C THR A 236 -23.25 -38.95 8.68
N LEU A 237 -23.32 -37.80 7.99
CA LEU A 237 -22.15 -36.98 7.70
C LEU A 237 -21.93 -35.94 8.80
N THR A 238 -20.66 -35.60 9.04
CA THR A 238 -20.28 -34.44 9.85
C THR A 238 -20.16 -33.19 9.00
N ASP A 239 -20.25 -32.02 9.60
CA ASP A 239 -20.27 -30.68 9.01
C ASP A 239 -18.90 -30.11 8.57
N HIS A 240 -18.05 -30.95 7.96
CA HIS A 240 -16.71 -30.55 7.52
C HIS A 240 -16.67 -30.19 6.01
N CYS A 241 -15.80 -29.24 5.67
CA CYS A 241 -15.32 -29.04 4.30
C CYS A 241 -13.97 -29.74 4.13
N LEU A 242 -13.85 -30.61 3.14
CA LEU A 242 -12.70 -31.48 2.95
C LEU A 242 -11.98 -31.14 1.64
N PHE A 243 -10.68 -30.90 1.75
CA PHE A 243 -9.75 -30.73 0.64
C PHE A 243 -8.85 -31.96 0.59
N THR A 244 -8.90 -32.72 -0.51
CA THR A 244 -8.24 -34.03 -0.57
C THR A 244 -7.09 -34.06 -1.55
N MET A 245 -6.10 -34.89 -1.23
CA MET A 245 -5.05 -35.31 -2.14
C MET A 245 -4.82 -36.81 -1.91
N VAL A 246 -5.40 -37.63 -2.78
CA VAL A 246 -5.38 -39.10 -2.68
C VAL A 246 -4.57 -39.68 -3.83
N LYS A 247 -3.50 -40.40 -3.50
CA LYS A 247 -2.65 -41.06 -4.50
C LYS A 247 -3.11 -42.49 -4.72
N GLU A 248 -3.48 -42.81 -5.96
CA GLU A 248 -3.73 -44.17 -6.43
C GLU A 248 -2.66 -44.54 -7.46
N ARG A 249 -1.71 -45.40 -7.08
CA ARG A 249 -0.56 -45.79 -7.92
C ARG A 249 0.22 -44.56 -8.44
N THR A 250 0.07 -44.22 -9.71
CA THR A 250 0.72 -43.07 -10.39
C THR A 250 -0.20 -41.86 -10.53
N THR A 251 -1.48 -41.98 -10.20
CA THR A 251 -2.50 -40.94 -10.37
C THR A 251 -2.80 -40.28 -9.02
N THR A 252 -2.95 -38.96 -9.02
CA THR A 252 -3.41 -38.20 -7.86
C THR A 252 -4.85 -37.72 -8.12
N HIS A 253 -5.72 -37.95 -7.16
CA HIS A 253 -7.12 -37.53 -7.15
C HIS A 253 -7.30 -36.46 -6.08
N GLU A 254 -7.97 -35.37 -6.44
CA GLU A 254 -8.12 -34.19 -5.57
C GLU A 254 -9.58 -33.69 -5.54
N PRO A 255 -10.60 -34.54 -5.31
CA PRO A 255 -11.96 -34.04 -5.15
C PRO A 255 -12.10 -33.25 -3.84
N GLU A 256 -12.90 -32.19 -3.87
CA GLU A 256 -13.30 -31.47 -2.67
C GLU A 256 -14.69 -31.94 -2.24
N ILE A 257 -14.91 -32.13 -0.94
CA ILE A 257 -16.16 -32.67 -0.37
C ILE A 257 -16.66 -31.74 0.72
N TYR A 258 -17.78 -31.07 0.51
CA TYR A 258 -18.37 -30.16 1.49
C TYR A 258 -19.71 -30.69 1.99
N CYS A 259 -19.74 -31.07 3.27
CA CYS A 259 -20.91 -31.70 3.88
C CYS A 259 -21.91 -30.65 4.39
N ARG A 260 -23.20 -30.88 4.14
CA ARG A 260 -24.31 -29.99 4.52
C ARG A 260 -25.02 -30.49 5.78
N PRO A 261 -25.63 -29.59 6.59
CA PRO A 261 -26.36 -29.97 7.80
C PRO A 261 -27.53 -30.95 7.55
N GLN A 262 -28.16 -30.89 6.38
CA GLN A 262 -29.27 -31.77 6.00
C GLN A 262 -28.82 -33.14 5.49
N GLY A 263 -27.54 -33.49 5.65
CA GLY A 263 -27.01 -34.83 5.37
C GLY A 263 -26.64 -35.10 3.90
N THR A 264 -26.50 -34.06 3.07
CA THR A 264 -25.92 -34.16 1.72
C THR A 264 -24.44 -33.77 1.72
N ALA A 265 -23.71 -34.22 0.71
CA ALA A 265 -22.36 -33.76 0.40
C ALA A 265 -22.32 -33.19 -1.01
N TYR A 266 -21.78 -31.97 -1.14
CA TYR A 266 -21.35 -31.42 -2.41
C TYR A 266 -19.94 -31.92 -2.72
N ILE A 267 -19.73 -32.54 -3.88
CA ILE A 267 -18.45 -33.08 -4.30
C ILE A 267 -18.08 -32.47 -5.65
N CYS A 268 -16.90 -31.85 -5.76
CA CYS A 268 -16.48 -31.22 -7.01
C CYS A 268 -15.02 -31.50 -7.38
N GLY A 269 -14.74 -31.28 -8.66
CA GLY A 269 -13.41 -31.44 -9.26
C GLY A 269 -13.50 -31.67 -10.77
N ALA A 270 -12.48 -32.32 -11.31
CA ALA A 270 -12.42 -32.77 -12.71
C ALA A 270 -12.71 -31.66 -13.74
N SER A 271 -11.90 -30.60 -13.72
CA SER A 271 -12.00 -29.51 -14.70
C SER A 271 -11.61 -29.98 -16.11
N ASP A 272 -12.28 -29.43 -17.13
CA ASP A 272 -11.95 -29.69 -18.54
C ASP A 272 -11.90 -28.41 -19.39
N THR A 273 -11.55 -28.58 -20.65
CA THR A 273 -11.28 -27.49 -21.61
C THR A 273 -12.42 -27.24 -22.59
N VAL A 274 -13.63 -27.75 -22.31
CA VAL A 274 -14.77 -27.55 -23.23
C VAL A 274 -15.11 -26.06 -23.32
N PRO A 275 -15.23 -25.48 -24.53
CA PRO A 275 -15.48 -24.06 -24.71
C PRO A 275 -16.76 -23.56 -24.04
N LEU A 276 -16.73 -22.31 -23.57
CA LEU A 276 -17.86 -21.64 -22.95
C LEU A 276 -19.06 -21.57 -23.93
N PRO A 277 -20.23 -22.16 -23.58
CA PRO A 277 -21.42 -22.12 -24.43
C PRO A 277 -22.03 -20.72 -24.53
N GLU A 278 -23.13 -20.58 -25.27
CA GLU A 278 -23.80 -19.30 -25.46
C GLU A 278 -24.37 -18.73 -24.14
N ASP A 279 -25.02 -19.57 -23.35
CA ASP A 279 -25.65 -19.21 -22.08
C ASP A 279 -25.54 -20.35 -21.05
N ALA A 280 -25.96 -20.08 -19.81
CA ALA A 280 -25.87 -21.02 -18.70
C ALA A 280 -26.77 -22.26 -18.84
N SER A 281 -27.86 -22.19 -19.60
CA SER A 281 -28.80 -23.30 -19.80
C SER A 281 -28.23 -24.41 -20.70
N LYS A 282 -27.22 -24.08 -21.51
CA LYS A 282 -26.52 -25.02 -22.40
C LYS A 282 -25.34 -25.72 -21.73
N VAL A 283 -25.08 -25.47 -20.45
CA VAL A 283 -24.00 -26.11 -19.69
C VAL A 283 -24.41 -27.53 -19.29
N VAL A 284 -23.74 -28.52 -19.86
CA VAL A 284 -23.98 -29.95 -19.59
C VAL A 284 -22.75 -30.58 -18.92
N PRO A 285 -22.91 -31.43 -17.89
CA PRO A 285 -21.80 -32.13 -17.26
C PRO A 285 -21.23 -33.25 -18.15
N SER A 286 -19.92 -33.49 -18.06
CA SER A 286 -19.26 -34.64 -18.66
C SER A 286 -19.61 -35.93 -17.92
N LYS A 287 -20.18 -36.91 -18.63
CA LYS A 287 -20.51 -38.23 -18.06
C LYS A 287 -19.28 -38.93 -17.48
N SER A 288 -18.12 -38.78 -18.12
CA SER A 288 -16.86 -39.34 -17.61
C SER A 288 -16.44 -38.66 -16.30
N ALA A 289 -16.44 -37.32 -16.27
CA ALA A 289 -16.05 -36.58 -15.07
C ALA A 289 -16.97 -36.89 -13.88
N ILE A 290 -18.27 -37.04 -14.13
CA ILE A 290 -19.24 -37.44 -13.10
C ILE A 290 -18.96 -38.87 -12.59
N ALA A 291 -18.67 -39.82 -13.49
CA ALA A 291 -18.28 -41.17 -13.10
C ALA A 291 -16.98 -41.16 -12.28
N ASP A 292 -16.01 -40.32 -12.66
CA ASP A 292 -14.75 -40.14 -11.94
C ASP A 292 -14.99 -39.57 -10.54
N LEU A 293 -15.82 -38.54 -10.38
CA LEU A 293 -16.16 -37.98 -9.06
C LEU A 293 -16.83 -39.02 -8.15
N LYS A 294 -17.75 -39.83 -8.68
CA LYS A 294 -18.37 -40.94 -7.94
C LYS A 294 -17.31 -41.95 -7.49
N SER A 295 -16.46 -42.39 -8.41
CA SER A 295 -15.38 -43.35 -8.12
C SER A 295 -14.40 -42.80 -7.07
N GLN A 296 -13.96 -41.54 -7.21
CA GLN A 296 -13.03 -40.90 -6.30
C GLN A 296 -13.64 -40.70 -4.91
N SER A 297 -14.91 -40.32 -4.83
CA SER A 297 -15.60 -40.20 -3.53
C SER A 297 -15.74 -41.53 -2.81
N ALA A 298 -16.01 -42.62 -3.55
CA ALA A 298 -16.08 -43.98 -3.01
C ALA A 298 -14.73 -44.48 -2.49
N LEU A 299 -13.61 -44.01 -3.06
CA LEU A 299 -12.27 -44.30 -2.53
C LEU A 299 -12.05 -43.63 -1.16
N ILE A 300 -12.51 -42.40 -1.00
CA ILE A 300 -12.32 -41.61 0.22
C ILE A 300 -13.19 -42.13 1.37
N SER A 301 -14.39 -42.62 1.08
CA SER A 301 -15.34 -43.08 2.08
C SER A 301 -16.24 -44.20 1.58
N ASP A 302 -16.41 -45.24 2.41
CA ASP A 302 -17.41 -46.30 2.22
C ASP A 302 -18.86 -45.75 2.33
N TYR A 303 -19.07 -44.46 2.65
CA TYR A 303 -20.39 -43.83 2.68
C TYR A 303 -20.86 -43.39 1.29
N PHE A 304 -19.93 -43.21 0.35
CA PHE A 304 -20.19 -42.82 -1.03
C PHE A 304 -20.08 -44.02 -1.99
N ASP A 305 -20.52 -45.19 -1.53
CA ASP A 305 -20.56 -46.43 -2.32
C ASP A 305 -21.72 -46.43 -3.34
N SER A 306 -21.91 -47.53 -4.07
CA SER A 306 -22.98 -47.67 -5.07
C SER A 306 -24.40 -47.57 -4.51
N SER A 307 -24.59 -47.57 -3.17
CA SER A 307 -25.89 -47.41 -2.51
C SER A 307 -26.25 -45.95 -2.23
N MET A 308 -25.35 -44.98 -2.46
CA MET A 308 -25.66 -43.56 -2.29
C MET A 308 -26.68 -43.06 -3.32
N SER A 309 -27.53 -42.12 -2.93
CA SER A 309 -28.41 -41.43 -3.88
C SER A 309 -27.73 -40.17 -4.42
N VAL A 310 -27.72 -40.01 -5.73
CA VAL A 310 -27.20 -38.81 -6.41
C VAL A 310 -28.38 -37.86 -6.65
N GLU A 311 -28.44 -36.76 -5.92
CA GLU A 311 -29.53 -35.79 -6.01
C GLU A 311 -29.36 -34.84 -7.21
N LYS A 312 -28.11 -34.46 -7.53
CA LYS A 312 -27.80 -33.62 -8.71
C LYS A 312 -26.47 -34.02 -9.33
N GLU A 313 -26.42 -34.00 -10.67
CA GLU A 313 -25.19 -34.05 -11.47
C GLU A 313 -25.09 -32.74 -12.25
N GLN A 314 -24.00 -31.99 -12.07
CA GLN A 314 -23.92 -30.61 -12.51
C GLN A 314 -22.55 -30.25 -13.07
N ALA A 315 -22.54 -29.16 -13.85
CA ALA A 315 -21.33 -28.47 -14.24
C ALA A 315 -21.58 -26.95 -14.26
N CYS A 316 -20.51 -26.20 -14.07
CA CYS A 316 -20.49 -24.75 -14.20
C CYS A 316 -19.15 -24.28 -14.76
N TYR A 317 -19.12 -23.02 -15.22
CA TYR A 317 -17.90 -22.38 -15.67
C TYR A 317 -17.40 -21.40 -14.62
N LEU A 318 -16.17 -21.62 -14.15
CA LEU A 318 -15.45 -20.69 -13.28
C LEU A 318 -15.03 -19.47 -14.11
N PRO A 319 -15.37 -18.24 -13.68
CA PRO A 319 -14.96 -17.03 -14.39
C PRO A 319 -13.48 -16.75 -14.14
N ILE A 320 -12.65 -16.81 -15.19
CA ILE A 320 -11.21 -16.61 -15.09
C ILE A 320 -10.84 -15.35 -15.87
N SER A 321 -10.25 -14.37 -15.19
CA SER A 321 -9.69 -13.20 -15.88
C SER A 321 -8.34 -13.54 -16.51
N ALA A 322 -7.91 -12.74 -17.50
CA ALA A 322 -6.57 -12.89 -18.09
C ALA A 322 -5.43 -12.76 -17.06
N SER A 323 -5.65 -12.04 -15.96
CA SER A 323 -4.69 -11.84 -14.88
C SER A 323 -4.85 -12.83 -13.73
N HIS A 324 -5.80 -13.77 -13.78
CA HIS A 324 -6.20 -14.67 -12.68
C HIS A 324 -6.72 -13.99 -11.39
N SER A 325 -6.66 -12.66 -11.29
CA SER A 325 -7.29 -11.85 -10.23
C SER A 325 -8.62 -11.23 -10.68
N PRO A 326 -9.58 -10.96 -9.78
CA PRO A 326 -10.85 -10.34 -10.16
C PRO A 326 -10.69 -8.98 -10.84
N ILE A 327 -11.51 -8.70 -11.85
CA ILE A 327 -11.60 -7.38 -12.49
C ILE A 327 -12.80 -6.66 -11.89
N VAL A 328 -12.52 -5.64 -11.07
CA VAL A 328 -13.54 -4.87 -10.35
C VAL A 328 -13.26 -3.37 -10.50
N GLY A 329 -14.24 -2.61 -10.98
CA GLY A 329 -14.18 -1.15 -11.01
C GLY A 329 -14.75 -0.51 -12.27
N LYS A 330 -14.41 0.77 -12.47
CA LYS A 330 -14.87 1.59 -13.61
C LYS A 330 -14.10 1.25 -14.89
N VAL A 331 -14.83 0.96 -15.96
CA VAL A 331 -14.29 0.73 -17.31
C VAL A 331 -14.19 2.04 -18.08
N SER A 332 -15.25 2.85 -18.00
CA SER A 332 -15.43 4.18 -18.59
C SER A 332 -16.59 4.91 -17.89
N ASP A 333 -16.92 6.13 -18.30
CA ASP A 333 -18.08 6.84 -17.75
C ASP A 333 -19.38 6.06 -18.00
N GLY A 334 -20.11 5.80 -16.92
CA GLY A 334 -21.33 4.98 -16.93
C GLY A 334 -21.12 3.47 -17.08
N VAL A 335 -19.89 2.95 -17.22
CA VAL A 335 -19.64 1.50 -17.39
C VAL A 335 -18.71 0.95 -16.33
N PHE A 336 -19.14 -0.14 -15.69
CA PHE A 336 -18.43 -0.82 -14.61
C PHE A 336 -18.35 -2.32 -14.86
N ILE A 337 -17.41 -2.99 -14.18
CA ILE A 337 -17.21 -4.43 -14.25
C ILE A 337 -17.02 -5.02 -12.85
N GLY A 338 -17.53 -6.22 -12.64
CA GLY A 338 -17.25 -7.09 -11.50
C GLY A 338 -17.27 -8.55 -11.94
N ALA A 339 -16.13 -9.11 -12.32
CA ALA A 339 -16.03 -10.49 -12.84
C ALA A 339 -14.63 -11.09 -12.62
N GLY A 340 -14.45 -12.37 -13.01
CA GLY A 340 -13.14 -13.03 -12.94
C GLY A 340 -12.72 -13.53 -11.56
N HIS A 341 -13.67 -13.78 -10.66
CA HIS A 341 -13.40 -14.18 -9.26
C HIS A 341 -13.01 -15.66 -9.08
N ALA A 342 -12.79 -16.41 -10.17
CA ALA A 342 -12.42 -17.82 -10.17
C ALA A 342 -13.29 -18.66 -9.20
N VAL A 343 -12.66 -19.46 -8.35
CA VAL A 343 -13.31 -20.30 -7.33
C VAL A 343 -13.86 -19.50 -6.14
N TRP A 344 -13.38 -18.27 -5.95
CA TRP A 344 -13.65 -17.43 -4.78
C TRP A 344 -14.88 -16.54 -4.90
N GLY A 345 -15.66 -16.68 -5.97
CA GLY A 345 -16.79 -15.78 -6.27
C GLY A 345 -17.82 -15.67 -5.15
N ILE A 346 -18.12 -16.75 -4.42
CA ILE A 346 -19.07 -16.71 -3.30
C ILE A 346 -18.46 -15.97 -2.09
N THR A 347 -17.21 -16.28 -1.74
CA THR A 347 -16.51 -15.58 -0.66
C THR A 347 -16.43 -14.08 -0.91
N LEU A 348 -15.91 -13.68 -2.08
CA LEU A 348 -15.60 -12.28 -2.40
C LEU A 348 -16.82 -11.47 -2.87
N GLY A 349 -17.89 -12.14 -3.28
CA GLY A 349 -18.98 -11.47 -3.99
C GLY A 349 -19.79 -10.50 -3.14
N VAL A 350 -19.85 -10.73 -1.83
CA VAL A 350 -20.56 -9.86 -0.90
C VAL A 350 -19.81 -8.55 -0.65
N GLY A 351 -18.48 -8.55 -0.55
CA GLY A 351 -17.72 -7.30 -0.34
C GLY A 351 -17.35 -6.58 -1.64
N GLY A 352 -17.50 -7.23 -2.81
CA GLY A 352 -16.87 -6.88 -4.08
C GLY A 352 -17.20 -5.51 -4.68
N PHE A 353 -18.16 -4.76 -4.12
CA PHE A 353 -18.56 -3.49 -4.73
C PHE A 353 -18.61 -2.30 -3.75
N TRP A 354 -18.53 -2.50 -2.43
CA TRP A 354 -19.20 -1.55 -1.53
C TRP A 354 -18.39 -0.58 -0.68
N ARG A 355 -17.08 -0.79 -0.49
CA ARG A 355 -16.25 0.23 0.17
C ARG A 355 -15.42 1.10 -0.77
N LYS A 356 -15.48 0.84 -2.08
CA LYS A 356 -14.61 1.46 -3.10
C LYS A 356 -15.29 2.39 -4.09
N TRP A 357 -16.59 2.66 -3.95
CA TRP A 357 -17.29 3.66 -4.76
C TRP A 357 -16.95 5.11 -4.41
N VAL A 358 -16.28 5.36 -3.26
CA VAL A 358 -15.78 6.69 -2.87
C VAL A 358 -14.26 6.85 -3.06
N ILE A 359 -13.50 5.78 -3.33
CA ILE A 359 -12.01 5.86 -3.35
C ILE A 359 -11.37 5.39 -4.69
N LEU A 360 -12.12 4.83 -5.65
CA LEU A 360 -11.54 4.40 -6.93
C LEU A 360 -11.64 5.42 -8.07
N SER A 361 -11.32 6.68 -7.77
CA SER A 361 -10.84 7.63 -8.76
C SER A 361 -9.31 7.62 -8.92
N SER A 362 -8.55 6.62 -8.48
CA SER A 362 -7.11 6.56 -8.84
C SER A 362 -6.42 5.20 -8.64
N ARG A 363 -5.86 4.69 -9.77
CA ARG A 363 -4.57 3.99 -10.00
C ARG A 363 -3.90 3.07 -8.94
N THR A 364 -4.61 2.53 -7.94
CA THR A 364 -4.05 1.62 -6.90
C THR A 364 -3.83 0.16 -7.35
N TYR A 365 -4.30 -0.25 -8.54
CA TYR A 365 -4.25 -1.65 -9.00
C TYR A 365 -2.86 -2.10 -9.51
N ARG A 366 -1.92 -1.19 -9.78
CA ARG A 366 -0.61 -1.53 -10.38
C ARG A 366 0.44 -2.07 -9.40
N TYR A 367 0.25 -1.90 -8.09
CA TYR A 367 1.29 -2.20 -7.09
C TYR A 367 1.35 -3.69 -6.69
N TRP A 368 0.21 -4.37 -6.48
CA TRP A 368 0.21 -5.74 -5.95
C TRP A 368 0.53 -6.84 -6.98
N GLN A 369 0.36 -6.57 -8.29
CA GLN A 369 0.87 -7.45 -9.34
C GLN A 369 2.40 -7.52 -9.38
N PHE A 370 3.09 -6.49 -8.87
CA PHE A 370 4.54 -6.34 -9.01
C PHE A 370 5.32 -6.94 -7.83
N VAL A 371 4.81 -6.78 -6.59
CA VAL A 371 5.46 -7.33 -5.38
C VAL A 371 5.42 -8.88 -5.36
N ARG A 372 4.40 -9.52 -5.98
CA ARG A 372 4.26 -10.99 -5.98
C ARG A 372 4.84 -11.74 -7.17
N TYR A 373 5.21 -11.09 -8.26
CA TYR A 373 6.03 -11.74 -9.30
C TYR A 373 7.38 -12.21 -8.71
N ALA A 374 7.89 -11.50 -7.68
CA ALA A 374 9.11 -11.88 -6.97
C ALA A 374 8.93 -13.07 -6.00
N HIS A 375 7.78 -13.20 -5.32
CA HIS A 375 7.54 -14.28 -4.34
C HIS A 375 7.34 -15.65 -5.01
N THR A 376 6.74 -15.67 -6.20
CA THR A 376 6.48 -16.92 -6.96
C THR A 376 7.79 -17.55 -7.48
N LEU A 377 8.82 -16.75 -7.74
CA LEU A 377 10.14 -17.21 -8.22
C LEU A 377 11.07 -17.76 -7.14
N MET A 378 10.76 -17.61 -5.85
CA MET A 378 11.62 -18.05 -4.74
C MET A 378 11.17 -19.34 -4.03
N SER A 379 10.05 -19.95 -4.44
CA SER A 379 9.56 -21.21 -3.84
C SER A 379 10.32 -22.46 -4.27
N SER A 380 11.38 -22.33 -5.08
CA SER A 380 12.18 -23.45 -5.58
C SER A 380 13.69 -23.27 -5.37
N THR A 381 14.14 -23.05 -4.13
CA THR A 381 15.53 -23.37 -3.74
C THR A 381 15.65 -23.56 -2.22
N SER A 382 16.43 -24.56 -1.83
CA SER A 382 16.64 -25.06 -0.47
C SER A 382 17.14 -24.00 0.53
N LEU A 383 16.61 -24.11 1.75
CA LEU A 383 17.01 -23.43 2.99
C LEU A 383 18.53 -23.43 3.24
N ILE A 384 19.09 -22.24 3.49
CA ILE A 384 20.32 -22.09 4.28
C ILE A 384 19.90 -21.87 5.74
N ALA A 385 20.30 -22.81 6.60
CA ALA A 385 20.15 -22.72 8.05
C ALA A 385 21.28 -21.86 8.65
N GLY A 386 20.97 -21.17 9.75
CA GLY A 386 21.98 -20.58 10.64
C GLY A 386 22.11 -19.06 10.57
N SER A 387 22.30 -18.48 11.76
CA SER A 387 22.62 -17.10 12.15
C SER A 387 23.50 -16.28 11.20
N ASP A 388 23.26 -14.96 11.25
CA ASP A 388 24.09 -13.82 10.79
C ASP A 388 23.61 -13.11 9.52
N LEU A 389 22.89 -12.00 9.72
CA LEU A 389 23.01 -10.85 8.83
C LEU A 389 24.46 -10.40 8.96
N ASN A 390 25.32 -10.81 8.03
CA ASN A 390 26.74 -10.48 8.07
C ASN A 390 26.95 -9.28 7.14
N ASP A 391 27.33 -8.13 7.70
CA ASP A 391 27.66 -6.89 6.96
C ASP A 391 28.71 -7.12 5.85
N ALA A 392 29.48 -8.20 5.99
CA ALA A 392 30.52 -8.63 5.07
C ALA A 392 30.02 -9.37 3.81
N ASN A 393 28.73 -9.74 3.68
CA ASN A 393 28.25 -10.50 2.53
C ASN A 393 26.90 -10.01 1.96
N PRO A 394 26.91 -8.96 1.11
CA PRO A 394 25.74 -8.42 0.42
C PRO A 394 24.93 -9.47 -0.37
N GLN A 395 25.60 -10.54 -0.84
CA GLN A 395 24.98 -11.60 -1.62
C GLN A 395 24.01 -12.48 -0.80
N THR A 396 24.12 -12.48 0.54
CA THR A 396 23.19 -13.23 1.41
C THR A 396 21.88 -12.51 1.72
N LEU A 397 21.85 -11.17 1.56
CA LEU A 397 20.66 -10.33 1.70
C LEU A 397 19.75 -10.38 0.47
N ILE A 398 20.35 -10.70 -0.67
CA ILE A 398 19.71 -10.70 -1.98
C ILE A 398 19.54 -12.16 -2.40
N ALA A 399 18.48 -12.79 -1.90
CA ALA A 399 18.08 -14.12 -2.36
C ALA A 399 18.09 -14.16 -3.91
N MET A 400 18.55 -15.29 -4.48
CA MET A 400 18.80 -15.50 -5.92
C MET A 400 17.66 -15.10 -6.89
N GLY A 401 16.46 -14.78 -6.40
CA GLY A 401 15.34 -14.26 -7.19
C GLY A 401 15.48 -12.79 -7.63
N ILE A 402 16.26 -11.95 -6.94
CA ILE A 402 16.53 -10.56 -7.38
C ILE A 402 17.58 -10.54 -8.51
N LEU A 403 18.53 -11.49 -8.46
CA LEU A 403 19.64 -11.66 -9.42
C LEU A 403 19.15 -12.20 -10.78
N LYS A 404 18.17 -13.13 -10.76
CA LYS A 404 17.57 -13.69 -11.99
C LYS A 404 16.40 -12.85 -12.52
N GLY A 405 16.69 -11.60 -12.87
CA GLY A 405 16.15 -10.92 -14.06
C GLY A 405 14.63 -10.84 -14.27
N ASN A 406 13.81 -10.56 -13.25
CA ASN A 406 12.35 -10.51 -13.44
C ASN A 406 11.61 -9.30 -12.81
N GLY A 407 12.27 -8.14 -12.62
CA GLY A 407 11.55 -6.91 -12.25
C GLY A 407 12.34 -5.60 -12.26
N LEU A 408 13.58 -5.59 -11.75
CA LEU A 408 14.42 -4.38 -11.69
C LEU A 408 15.60 -4.36 -12.68
N ALA A 409 15.99 -5.53 -13.19
CA ALA A 409 17.15 -5.73 -14.06
C ALA A 409 18.43 -5.08 -13.49
N ILE A 410 18.83 -5.43 -12.26
CA ILE A 410 20.03 -4.87 -11.61
C ILE A 410 21.32 -5.50 -12.13
N ASP A 411 22.42 -4.74 -12.10
CA ASP A 411 23.77 -5.23 -12.31
C ASP A 411 24.44 -5.59 -10.98
N GLU A 412 24.51 -6.88 -10.71
CA GLU A 412 24.93 -7.47 -9.43
C GLU A 412 26.39 -7.17 -9.11
N ASP A 413 27.23 -7.05 -10.14
CA ASP A 413 28.66 -6.77 -10.00
C ASP A 413 28.92 -5.34 -9.50
N THR A 414 27.90 -4.48 -9.53
CA THR A 414 27.95 -3.09 -9.08
C THR A 414 27.33 -2.88 -7.69
N LEU A 415 26.83 -3.95 -7.07
CA LEU A 415 26.19 -3.88 -5.77
C LEU A 415 27.21 -3.56 -4.67
N GLU A 416 27.04 -2.43 -4.01
CA GLU A 416 27.92 -2.00 -2.93
C GLU A 416 27.15 -1.35 -1.77
N PRO A 417 27.57 -1.58 -0.51
CA PRO A 417 26.98 -0.92 0.64
C PRO A 417 27.32 0.57 0.62
N LEU A 418 26.32 1.41 0.85
CA LEU A 418 26.50 2.85 1.00
C LEU A 418 26.70 3.25 2.45
N THR A 419 25.85 2.74 3.35
CA THR A 419 25.89 3.05 4.78
C THR A 419 25.05 2.07 5.60
N GLU A 420 25.35 1.96 6.89
CA GLU A 420 24.47 1.37 7.90
C GLU A 420 23.70 2.52 8.57
N GLY A 421 22.40 2.63 8.29
CA GLY A 421 21.56 3.71 8.78
C GLY A 421 20.70 3.30 9.98
N ARG A 422 20.12 4.29 10.67
CA ARG A 422 19.12 4.08 11.73
C ARG A 422 17.94 3.21 11.27
N HIS A 423 17.64 3.18 9.97
CA HIS A 423 16.46 2.54 9.38
C HIS A 423 16.75 1.24 8.59
N GLY A 424 17.99 0.73 8.62
CA GLY A 424 18.38 -0.48 7.89
C GLY A 424 19.68 -0.32 7.11
N LEU A 425 20.00 -1.33 6.29
CA LEU A 425 21.17 -1.35 5.43
C LEU A 425 20.83 -0.71 4.08
N LEU A 426 21.67 0.21 3.61
CA LEU A 426 21.49 0.87 2.31
C LEU A 426 22.57 0.41 1.33
N TYR A 427 22.14 -0.07 0.17
CA TYR A 427 23.01 -0.45 -0.94
C TYR A 427 22.76 0.45 -2.14
N ARG A 428 23.74 0.53 -3.04
CA ARG A 428 23.51 0.99 -4.41
C ARG A 428 23.91 -0.08 -5.42
N CYS A 429 23.27 -0.04 -6.58
CA CYS A 429 23.68 -0.80 -7.76
C CYS A 429 23.20 -0.10 -9.02
N GLN A 430 23.82 -0.43 -10.15
CA GLN A 430 23.38 -0.04 -11.47
C GLN A 430 22.25 -0.95 -11.96
N ARG A 431 21.49 -0.46 -12.92
CA ARG A 431 20.53 -1.24 -13.69
C ARG A 431 21.16 -1.62 -15.03
N ARG A 432 20.89 -2.84 -15.49
CA ARG A 432 21.21 -3.37 -16.82
C ARG A 432 20.33 -2.76 -17.93
N VAL A 433 19.25 -2.08 -17.56
CA VAL A 433 18.34 -1.37 -18.47
C VAL A 433 18.64 0.12 -18.38
N ASN A 434 18.70 0.77 -19.54
CA ASN A 434 18.92 2.21 -19.65
C ASN A 434 17.56 2.93 -19.72
N ASP A 435 16.94 3.14 -18.57
CA ASP A 435 15.68 3.87 -18.40
C ASP A 435 15.85 5.06 -17.43
N ASN A 436 15.15 6.16 -17.72
CA ASN A 436 15.16 7.33 -16.85
C ASN A 436 14.17 7.14 -15.68
N ILE A 437 14.71 6.73 -14.54
CA ILE A 437 13.96 6.52 -13.28
C ILE A 437 14.02 7.70 -12.32
N GLY A 438 14.61 8.83 -12.74
CA GLY A 438 14.98 9.92 -11.84
C GLY A 438 16.20 9.61 -10.98
N GLY A 439 16.70 10.60 -10.23
CA GLY A 439 17.97 10.47 -9.51
C GLY A 439 19.18 10.41 -10.45
N ILE A 440 20.21 9.66 -10.08
CA ILE A 440 21.37 9.37 -10.94
C ILE A 440 20.93 8.33 -11.99
N ASN A 441 21.03 8.69 -13.27
CA ASN A 441 20.56 7.85 -14.37
C ASN A 441 21.18 6.43 -14.32
N GLY A 442 20.33 5.40 -14.38
CA GLY A 442 20.73 4.00 -14.31
C GLY A 442 21.13 3.49 -12.92
N TRP A 443 21.08 4.31 -11.86
CA TRP A 443 21.45 3.89 -10.50
C TRP A 443 20.24 3.83 -9.56
N ILE A 444 20.21 2.81 -8.71
CA ILE A 444 19.19 2.64 -7.67
C ILE A 444 19.82 2.51 -6.29
N ALA A 445 19.02 2.86 -5.28
CA ALA A 445 19.27 2.58 -3.89
C ALA A 445 18.35 1.44 -3.42
N LEU A 446 18.91 0.49 -2.67
CA LEU A 446 18.16 -0.60 -2.03
C LEU A 446 18.20 -0.39 -0.51
N LYS A 447 17.06 -0.04 0.08
CA LYS A 447 16.89 0.07 1.54
C LYS A 447 16.41 -1.27 2.07
N ALA A 448 17.30 -2.01 2.72
CA ALA A 448 17.03 -3.34 3.27
C ALA A 448 16.79 -3.26 4.79
N VAL A 449 15.64 -3.76 5.24
CA VAL A 449 15.18 -3.73 6.62
C VAL A 449 14.86 -5.14 7.09
N ASN A 450 15.38 -5.56 8.24
CA ASN A 450 15.04 -6.86 8.81
C ASN A 450 13.59 -6.87 9.34
N VAL A 451 12.79 -7.87 8.96
CA VAL A 451 11.36 -8.01 9.31
C VAL A 451 11.14 -8.06 10.83
N PHE A 452 11.98 -8.81 11.56
CA PHE A 452 11.88 -8.90 13.02
C PHE A 452 12.26 -7.59 13.71
N ILE A 453 13.23 -6.85 13.16
CA ILE A 453 13.60 -5.53 13.66
C ILE A 453 12.49 -4.52 13.37
N ASN A 454 11.89 -4.56 12.17
CA ASN A 454 10.77 -3.71 11.77
C ASN A 454 9.60 -3.84 12.79
N LYS A 455 9.20 -5.07 13.12
CA LYS A 455 8.13 -5.32 14.11
C LYS A 455 8.43 -4.84 15.53
N LYS A 456 9.71 -4.74 15.91
CA LYS A 456 10.14 -4.30 17.25
C LYS A 456 10.39 -2.80 17.34
N ARG A 457 10.58 -2.10 16.21
CA ARG A 457 10.90 -0.67 16.13
C ARG A 457 9.69 0.18 15.76
N LEU A 458 8.54 -0.06 16.38
CA LEU A 458 7.41 0.85 16.23
C LEU A 458 7.86 2.28 16.64
N PRO A 459 7.47 3.33 15.90
CA PRO A 459 6.51 3.38 14.79
C PRO A 459 7.12 3.17 13.39
N HIS A 460 8.41 2.83 13.27
CA HIS A 460 9.02 2.57 11.96
C HIS A 460 8.42 1.34 11.30
N ASP A 461 7.95 1.51 10.07
CA ASP A 461 7.30 0.45 9.33
C ASP A 461 7.60 0.52 7.83
N ALA A 462 8.52 -0.35 7.37
CA ALA A 462 8.91 -0.46 5.96
C ALA A 462 7.75 -0.84 5.02
N LEU A 463 6.75 -1.59 5.52
CA LEU A 463 5.55 -1.92 4.75
C LEU A 463 4.64 -0.71 4.58
N ARG A 464 4.51 0.10 5.64
CA ARG A 464 3.77 1.36 5.56
C ARG A 464 4.43 2.34 4.61
N GLU A 465 5.76 2.47 4.69
CA GLU A 465 6.55 3.31 3.78
C GLU A 465 6.31 2.91 2.33
N SER A 466 6.41 1.62 2.00
CA SER A 466 6.18 1.14 0.64
C SER A 466 4.72 1.37 0.19
N PHE A 467 3.75 1.19 1.08
CA PHE A 467 2.34 1.42 0.80
C PHE A 467 2.02 2.89 0.52
N ILE A 468 2.54 3.83 1.31
CA ILE A 468 2.39 5.27 1.08
C ILE A 468 3.07 5.66 -0.23
N LEU A 469 4.32 5.26 -0.43
CA LEU A 469 5.08 5.60 -1.63
C LEU A 469 4.49 5.03 -2.93
N SER A 470 3.77 3.90 -2.85
CA SER A 470 3.11 3.29 -4.01
C SER A 470 1.95 4.10 -4.59
N ARG A 471 1.40 5.05 -3.81
CA ARG A 471 0.24 5.87 -4.19
C ARG A 471 0.52 7.36 -4.20
N THR A 472 1.57 7.83 -3.53
CA THR A 472 2.04 9.20 -3.67
C THR A 472 2.75 9.38 -5.00
N HIS A 473 2.20 10.21 -5.88
CA HIS A 473 2.77 10.51 -7.19
C HIS A 473 2.93 12.01 -7.32
N HIS A 474 4.11 12.50 -6.96
CA HIS A 474 4.42 13.92 -7.04
C HIS A 474 5.91 14.11 -7.37
N PRO A 475 6.29 15.09 -8.21
CA PRO A 475 7.68 15.30 -8.60
C PRO A 475 8.60 15.52 -7.41
N ASN A 476 8.10 16.10 -6.32
CA ASN A 476 8.89 16.35 -5.12
C ASN A 476 8.83 15.26 -4.04
N ILE A 477 8.28 14.09 -4.36
CA ILE A 477 8.28 12.90 -3.51
C ILE A 477 9.12 11.82 -4.19
N ILE A 478 9.92 11.07 -3.42
CA ILE A 478 10.67 9.93 -3.97
C ILE A 478 9.71 8.89 -4.56
N SER A 479 10.02 8.37 -5.74
CA SER A 479 9.21 7.33 -6.36
C SER A 479 9.67 5.96 -5.88
N LEU A 480 8.72 5.08 -5.54
CA LEU A 480 9.01 3.67 -5.30
C LEU A 480 9.15 2.93 -6.64
N LEU A 481 10.34 2.40 -6.94
CA LEU A 481 10.54 1.59 -8.15
C LEU A 481 10.02 0.18 -7.94
N ASN A 482 10.35 -0.41 -6.79
CA ASN A 482 9.84 -1.71 -6.38
C ASN A 482 9.96 -1.89 -4.87
N ALA A 483 9.21 -2.84 -4.31
CA ALA A 483 9.39 -3.33 -2.96
C ALA A 483 9.38 -4.87 -2.95
N TYR A 484 10.19 -5.45 -2.10
CA TYR A 484 10.30 -6.90 -1.91
C TYR A 484 10.15 -7.24 -0.44
N GLU A 485 9.44 -8.32 -0.18
CA GLU A 485 9.30 -8.92 1.14
C GLU A 485 9.78 -10.37 1.06
N SER A 486 10.42 -10.81 2.15
CA SER A 486 10.73 -12.20 2.46
C SER A 486 10.46 -12.42 3.95
N ASP A 487 10.52 -13.66 4.42
CA ASP A 487 10.35 -13.97 5.86
C ASP A 487 11.33 -13.24 6.79
N ARG A 488 12.45 -12.71 6.25
CA ARG A 488 13.53 -12.12 7.05
C ARG A 488 13.82 -10.66 6.73
N ILE A 489 13.61 -10.22 5.48
CA ILE A 489 14.05 -8.91 4.99
C ILE A 489 12.96 -8.27 4.11
N TYR A 490 12.72 -6.98 4.33
CA TYR A 490 12.04 -6.04 3.44
C TYR A 490 13.07 -5.25 2.64
N ILE A 491 12.87 -5.06 1.33
CA ILE A 491 13.74 -4.25 0.48
C ILE A 491 12.90 -3.24 -0.28
N LEU A 492 13.22 -1.95 -0.16
CA LEU A 492 12.66 -0.90 -1.00
C LEU A 492 13.70 -0.48 -2.04
N ALA A 493 13.33 -0.54 -3.32
CA ALA A 493 14.12 -0.07 -4.44
C ALA A 493 13.68 1.34 -4.84
N LEU A 494 14.60 2.29 -4.77
CA LEU A 494 14.37 3.71 -4.98
C LEU A 494 15.39 4.26 -5.99
N PRO A 495 15.09 5.34 -6.73
CA PRO A 495 16.10 6.00 -7.56
C PRO A 495 17.16 6.63 -6.66
N LEU A 496 18.44 6.41 -6.98
CA LEU A 496 19.55 6.92 -6.17
C LEU A 496 19.64 8.45 -6.27
N GLN A 497 19.48 9.15 -5.15
CA GLN A 497 19.57 10.62 -5.13
C GLN A 497 21.00 11.09 -4.88
N PRO A 498 21.57 11.98 -5.72
CA PRO A 498 22.99 12.37 -5.63
C PRO A 498 23.29 13.38 -4.52
N LEU A 499 22.37 14.30 -4.21
CA LEU A 499 22.67 15.46 -3.37
C LEU A 499 21.69 15.61 -2.19
N PRO A 500 21.93 14.95 -1.05
CA PRO A 500 21.19 15.24 0.18
C PRO A 500 21.30 16.72 0.58
N LEU A 501 20.22 17.31 1.07
CA LEU A 501 20.20 18.71 1.49
C LEU A 501 21.15 18.95 2.67
N SER A 502 21.28 17.98 3.59
CA SER A 502 22.27 18.03 4.67
C SER A 502 23.70 18.22 4.17
N MET A 503 24.02 17.66 3.00
CA MET A 503 25.32 17.83 2.35
C MET A 503 25.45 19.23 1.73
N ILE A 504 24.43 19.71 1.02
CA ILE A 504 24.43 21.05 0.43
C ILE A 504 24.63 22.12 1.52
N LEU A 505 23.92 22.00 2.64
CA LEU A 505 24.01 22.91 3.77
C LEU A 505 25.36 22.88 4.48
N SER A 506 26.11 21.78 4.35
CA SER A 506 27.45 21.63 4.92
C SER A 506 28.54 22.37 4.15
N TYR A 507 28.29 22.81 2.91
CA TYR A 507 29.33 23.51 2.14
C TYR A 507 29.60 24.90 2.71
N PRO A 508 30.89 25.23 2.99
CA PRO A 508 31.26 26.54 3.52
C PRO A 508 30.84 27.73 2.67
N ASP A 509 30.88 27.55 1.35
CA ASP A 509 30.61 28.60 0.37
C ASP A 509 29.11 28.74 0.05
N PHE A 510 28.24 27.86 0.58
CA PHE A 510 26.79 27.96 0.43
C PHE A 510 26.20 28.97 1.42
N VAL A 511 26.65 30.23 1.35
CA VAL A 511 26.29 31.33 2.26
C VAL A 511 25.93 32.59 1.45
N PRO A 512 25.20 33.56 2.02
CA PRO A 512 24.76 34.77 1.30
C PRO A 512 25.86 35.57 0.61
N SER A 513 27.10 35.52 1.10
CA SER A 513 28.25 36.22 0.50
C SER A 513 28.58 35.71 -0.91
N PHE A 514 28.06 34.55 -1.31
CA PHE A 514 28.11 34.02 -2.66
C PHE A 514 26.69 34.04 -3.27
N SER A 515 26.36 35.14 -3.96
CA SER A 515 25.11 35.27 -4.72
C SER A 515 25.11 34.25 -5.88
N PRO A 516 24.02 33.51 -6.14
CA PRO A 516 22.64 33.81 -5.77
C PRO A 516 22.03 32.86 -4.72
N PHE A 517 22.72 32.70 -3.58
CA PHE A 517 22.28 31.89 -2.44
C PHE A 517 20.77 31.99 -2.14
N THR A 518 20.22 33.20 -1.98
CA THR A 518 18.80 33.39 -1.62
C THR A 518 17.83 32.86 -2.67
N HIS A 519 18.14 33.02 -3.96
CA HIS A 519 17.29 32.50 -5.04
C HIS A 519 17.30 30.97 -5.07
N ILE A 520 18.47 30.36 -4.81
CA ILE A 520 18.63 28.90 -4.77
C ILE A 520 17.92 28.33 -3.55
N ALA A 521 18.15 28.89 -2.36
CA ALA A 521 17.46 28.51 -1.13
C ALA A 521 15.94 28.59 -1.30
N ARG A 522 15.43 29.72 -1.82
CA ARG A 522 13.99 29.91 -2.09
C ARG A 522 13.44 28.83 -3.03
N SER A 523 14.17 28.49 -4.09
CA SER A 523 13.70 27.51 -5.08
C SER A 523 13.66 26.08 -4.50
N ILE A 524 14.62 25.72 -3.66
CA ILE A 524 14.62 24.43 -2.93
C ILE A 524 13.48 24.39 -1.91
N ILE A 525 13.30 25.48 -1.16
CA ILE A 525 12.23 25.61 -0.15
C ILE A 525 10.85 25.52 -0.81
N TYR A 526 10.64 26.19 -1.95
CA TYR A 526 9.39 26.10 -2.71
C TYR A 526 9.06 24.67 -3.13
N GLN A 527 10.03 23.94 -3.67
CA GLN A 527 9.81 22.55 -4.08
C GLN A 527 9.54 21.62 -2.88
N LEU A 528 10.18 21.85 -1.74
CA LEU A 528 9.86 21.12 -0.50
C LEU A 528 8.45 21.45 0.00
N LEU A 529 8.03 22.73 -0.09
CA LEU A 529 6.67 23.14 0.26
C LEU A 529 5.61 22.45 -0.61
N LEU A 530 5.86 22.29 -1.92
CA LEU A 530 4.98 21.53 -2.81
C LEU A 530 4.84 20.07 -2.37
N ALA A 531 5.93 19.43 -1.93
CA ALA A 531 5.87 18.06 -1.39
C ALA A 531 4.96 17.98 -0.16
N ILE A 532 5.12 18.89 0.81
CA ILE A 532 4.35 18.89 2.05
C ILE A 532 2.87 19.21 1.77
N GLU A 533 2.58 20.19 0.92
CA GLU A 533 1.21 20.50 0.54
C GLU A 533 0.51 19.31 -0.12
N TYR A 534 1.18 18.65 -1.07
CA TYR A 534 0.64 17.48 -1.75
C TYR A 534 0.25 16.39 -0.73
N LEU A 535 1.16 16.07 0.20
CA LEU A 535 0.91 15.07 1.25
C LEU A 535 -0.25 15.48 2.17
N HIS A 536 -0.31 16.75 2.56
CA HIS A 536 -1.32 17.28 3.50
C HIS A 536 -2.69 17.52 2.88
N SER A 537 -2.80 17.44 1.55
CA SER A 537 -4.06 17.62 0.82
C SER A 537 -5.13 16.65 1.31
N SER A 538 -6.40 17.02 1.20
CA SER A 538 -7.51 16.15 1.58
C SER A 538 -7.60 14.87 0.75
N GLU A 539 -6.97 14.83 -0.43
CA GLU A 539 -6.92 13.65 -1.29
C GLU A 539 -5.88 12.64 -0.81
N VAL A 540 -4.71 13.12 -0.36
CA VAL A 540 -3.61 12.24 0.07
C VAL A 540 -3.69 11.94 1.57
N GLY A 541 -3.93 12.94 2.41
CA GLY A 541 -4.18 12.77 3.85
C GLY A 541 -2.99 12.22 4.65
N VAL A 542 -1.76 12.45 4.20
CA VAL A 542 -0.53 11.89 4.81
C VAL A 542 0.27 12.98 5.53
N ALA A 543 0.77 12.68 6.73
CA ALA A 543 1.81 13.42 7.43
C ALA A 543 3.13 12.62 7.42
N HIS A 544 4.25 13.26 7.13
CA HIS A 544 5.56 12.62 7.01
C HIS A 544 6.19 12.27 8.37
N ARG A 545 6.06 13.17 9.35
CA ARG A 545 6.54 13.08 10.75
C ARG A 545 8.06 12.96 10.95
N ASP A 546 8.87 13.21 9.91
CA ASP A 546 10.34 13.24 9.99
C ASP A 546 10.97 14.15 8.92
N VAL A 547 10.39 15.34 8.70
CA VAL A 547 10.92 16.32 7.75
C VAL A 547 12.21 16.93 8.29
N ASN A 548 13.34 16.67 7.64
CA ASN A 548 14.65 17.23 8.01
C ASN A 548 15.61 17.22 6.79
N PRO A 549 16.74 17.96 6.83
CA PRO A 549 17.69 18.01 5.72
C PRO A 549 18.30 16.68 5.26
N SER A 550 18.33 15.64 6.09
CA SER A 550 18.82 14.32 5.68
C SER A 550 17.78 13.52 4.88
N ASN A 551 16.50 13.83 5.06
CA ASN A 551 15.38 13.24 4.32
C ASN A 551 14.95 14.09 3.11
N VAL A 552 15.76 15.06 2.70
CA VAL A 552 15.53 15.87 1.49
C VAL A 552 16.76 15.74 0.59
N ALA A 553 16.57 15.49 -0.70
CA ALA A 553 17.67 15.43 -1.66
C ALA A 553 17.31 16.12 -2.98
N LEU A 554 18.31 16.42 -3.79
CA LEU A 554 18.14 16.94 -5.15
C LEU A 554 18.68 15.94 -6.16
N ASP A 555 17.95 15.76 -7.27
CA ASP A 555 18.40 14.96 -8.41
C ASP A 555 19.30 15.76 -9.38
N GLY A 556 19.80 15.09 -10.43
CA GLY A 556 20.68 15.69 -11.43
C GLY A 556 20.07 16.88 -12.19
N ASN A 557 18.74 17.00 -12.20
CA ASN A 557 18.01 18.07 -12.87
C ASN A 557 17.64 19.22 -11.92
N GLY A 558 17.97 19.10 -10.63
CA GLY A 558 17.64 20.09 -9.60
C GLY A 558 16.22 19.93 -9.05
N CYS A 559 15.59 18.77 -9.24
CA CYS A 559 14.31 18.44 -8.63
C CYS A 559 14.53 17.98 -7.19
N VAL A 560 13.87 18.65 -6.23
CA VAL A 560 13.89 18.24 -4.81
C VAL A 560 13.05 16.99 -4.64
N LYS A 561 13.50 16.03 -3.83
CA LYS A 561 12.81 14.80 -3.45
C LYS A 561 12.77 14.70 -1.93
N LEU A 562 11.57 14.63 -1.36
CA LEU A 562 11.35 14.21 0.02
C LEU A 562 11.46 12.68 0.10
N LEU A 563 12.23 12.20 1.06
CA LEU A 563 12.65 10.81 1.24
C LEU A 563 12.16 10.27 2.59
N ASP A 564 12.16 8.95 2.73
CA ASP A 564 11.96 8.20 3.99
C ASP A 564 10.60 8.40 4.68
N PHE A 565 9.62 7.58 4.28
CA PHE A 565 8.27 7.58 4.86
C PHE A 565 8.11 6.54 5.97
N GLY A 566 9.21 6.09 6.57
CA GLY A 566 9.24 5.00 7.55
C GLY A 566 8.37 5.24 8.78
N VAL A 567 8.10 6.50 9.15
CA VAL A 567 7.25 6.87 10.29
C VAL A 567 6.02 7.68 9.89
N ALA A 568 5.67 7.71 8.61
CA ALA A 568 4.56 8.51 8.13
C ALA A 568 3.22 8.03 8.73
N TYR A 569 2.25 8.95 8.75
CA TYR A 569 0.92 8.79 9.32
C TYR A 569 -0.13 9.16 8.28
N GLU A 570 -1.29 8.52 8.34
CA GLU A 570 -2.40 8.79 7.45
C GLU A 570 -3.72 8.92 8.21
N ASP A 571 -4.43 10.00 7.94
CA ASP A 571 -5.76 10.26 8.49
C ASP A 571 -6.78 9.24 7.96
N GLY A 572 -7.63 8.70 8.85
CA GLY A 572 -8.79 7.89 8.44
C GLY A 572 -8.55 6.39 8.19
N LEU A 573 -7.33 5.88 8.43
CA LEU A 573 -7.01 4.43 8.36
C LEU A 573 -7.00 3.73 9.74
N GLY A 574 -7.73 4.25 10.72
CA GLY A 574 -7.76 3.68 12.08
C GLY A 574 -6.44 3.86 12.86
N MET A 575 -5.54 4.70 12.36
CA MET A 575 -4.21 4.96 12.94
C MET A 575 -4.25 5.88 14.18
N GLU A 576 -5.44 6.37 14.53
CA GLU A 576 -5.72 7.18 15.71
C GLU A 576 -5.29 6.49 17.02
N ASN A 577 -5.19 5.16 17.01
CA ASN A 577 -4.74 4.32 18.12
C ASN A 577 -3.54 3.43 17.74
N GLU A 578 -2.60 3.93 16.93
CA GLU A 578 -1.42 3.15 16.51
C GLU A 578 -0.48 2.76 17.65
N HIS A 579 -0.52 3.46 18.79
CA HIS A 579 0.30 3.14 19.95
C HIS A 579 -0.39 2.08 20.87
N PRO A 580 0.35 1.12 21.45
CA PRO A 580 -0.24 0.08 22.32
C PRO A 580 -1.06 0.59 23.51
N ASN A 581 -0.73 1.78 24.02
CA ASN A 581 -1.44 2.45 25.12
C ASN A 581 -2.58 3.38 24.65
N GLY A 582 -3.00 3.30 23.39
CA GLY A 582 -3.97 4.21 22.76
C GLY A 582 -3.33 5.52 22.28
N GLY A 583 -3.98 6.16 21.29
CA GLY A 583 -3.46 7.37 20.66
C GLY A 583 -2.29 7.14 19.69
N MET A 584 -1.66 8.23 19.23
CA MET A 584 -0.51 8.21 18.34
C MET A 584 0.84 8.11 19.09
N PHE A 585 1.91 7.72 18.40
CA PHE A 585 3.28 7.84 18.91
C PHE A 585 3.69 9.31 19.02
N PHE A 586 4.38 9.69 20.08
CA PHE A 586 4.95 11.04 20.23
C PHE A 586 6.48 11.07 20.16
N GLU A 587 7.15 9.92 20.25
CA GLU A 587 8.61 9.76 20.13
C GLU A 587 9.07 9.82 18.67
N LEU A 588 8.60 10.83 17.93
CA LEU A 588 8.78 11.00 16.49
C LEU A 588 9.71 12.17 16.18
N ALA A 589 10.04 12.33 14.89
CA ALA A 589 10.99 13.30 14.37
C ALA A 589 12.41 13.19 14.94
N THR A 590 13.38 13.58 14.12
CA THR A 590 14.80 13.53 14.50
C THR A 590 15.21 14.74 15.34
N GLY A 591 15.57 14.53 16.61
CA GLY A 591 16.28 15.52 17.45
C GLY A 591 15.66 16.92 17.43
N ALA A 592 16.42 17.91 16.93
CA ALA A 592 16.04 19.32 16.93
C ALA A 592 14.82 19.68 16.07
N TYR A 593 14.36 18.78 15.18
CA TYR A 593 13.22 19.00 14.30
C TYR A 593 11.87 18.64 14.96
N ARG A 594 11.88 18.09 16.17
CA ARG A 594 10.67 17.66 16.90
C ARG A 594 9.83 18.85 17.38
N ALA A 595 8.52 18.77 17.16
CA ALA A 595 7.55 19.78 17.55
C ALA A 595 7.31 19.80 19.08
N PRO A 596 7.01 20.96 19.69
CA PRO A 596 6.93 21.10 21.14
C PRO A 596 5.84 20.24 21.79
N GLU A 597 4.69 20.05 21.14
CA GLU A 597 3.59 19.21 21.63
C GLU A 597 3.97 17.73 21.79
N LEU A 598 4.92 17.25 20.97
CA LEU A 598 5.44 15.89 21.05
C LEU A 598 6.38 15.72 22.25
N ILE A 599 7.12 16.78 22.61
CA ILE A 599 8.02 16.79 23.77
C ILE A 599 7.25 16.67 25.08
N PHE A 600 6.02 17.19 25.13
CA PHE A 600 5.15 17.09 26.31
C PHE A 600 4.23 15.86 26.30
N GLY A 601 4.56 14.84 25.50
CA GLY A 601 3.93 13.52 25.55
C GLY A 601 2.52 13.46 24.94
N SER A 602 2.11 14.44 24.13
CA SER A 602 0.77 14.42 23.52
C SER A 602 0.59 13.22 22.59
N ARG A 603 -0.49 12.46 22.79
CA ARG A 603 -0.91 11.34 21.92
C ARG A 603 -2.07 11.70 21.01
N CYS A 604 -2.57 12.93 21.13
CA CYS A 604 -3.71 13.47 20.40
C CYS A 604 -3.28 14.83 19.84
N TYR A 605 -2.46 14.78 18.78
CA TYR A 605 -1.90 15.95 18.12
C TYR A 605 -2.30 15.96 16.63
N ASP A 606 -2.18 17.10 15.99
CA ASP A 606 -2.30 17.18 14.53
C ASP A 606 -0.97 16.79 13.89
N ALA A 607 -0.92 15.60 13.29
CA ALA A 607 0.30 15.08 12.66
C ALA A 607 0.80 15.97 11.51
N ARG A 608 -0.11 16.58 10.73
CA ARG A 608 0.27 17.50 9.65
C ARG A 608 0.87 18.78 10.21
N SER A 609 0.36 19.27 11.34
CA SER A 609 0.96 20.42 12.01
C SER A 609 2.37 20.15 12.55
N THR A 610 2.70 18.91 12.92
CA THR A 610 4.09 18.55 13.32
C THR A 610 5.07 18.67 12.15
N ASP A 611 4.67 18.31 10.93
CA ASP A 611 5.48 18.51 9.73
C ASP A 611 5.77 19.99 9.47
N LEU A 612 4.79 20.87 9.72
CA LEU A 612 4.95 22.33 9.52
C LEU A 612 6.00 22.91 10.46
N TRP A 613 6.07 22.41 11.71
CA TRP A 613 7.16 22.76 12.63
C TRP A 613 8.51 22.27 12.13
N SER A 614 8.61 20.98 11.81
CA SER A 614 9.86 20.38 11.31
C SER A 614 10.36 21.03 10.02
N LEU A 615 9.43 21.44 9.16
CA LEU A 615 9.67 22.25 7.96
C LEU A 615 10.22 23.64 8.32
N GLY A 616 9.64 24.34 9.29
CA GLY A 616 10.15 25.63 9.77
C GLY A 616 11.59 25.52 10.29
N VAL A 617 11.89 24.47 11.07
CA VAL A 617 13.26 24.18 11.53
C VAL A 617 14.17 23.88 10.34
N THR A 618 13.73 23.05 9.39
CA THR A 618 14.47 22.74 8.16
C THR A 618 14.80 23.99 7.34
N ILE A 619 13.84 24.89 7.13
CA ILE A 619 14.07 26.15 6.41
C ILE A 619 15.06 27.05 7.16
N SER A 620 14.97 27.10 8.49
CA SER A 620 15.92 27.90 9.30
C SER A 620 17.38 27.46 9.12
N THR A 621 17.64 26.17 8.85
CA THR A 621 19.00 25.65 8.70
C THR A 621 19.77 26.23 7.51
N PHE A 622 19.07 26.70 6.46
CA PHE A 622 19.71 27.45 5.36
C PHE A 622 20.42 28.70 5.87
N PHE A 623 19.84 29.36 6.87
CA PHE A 623 20.25 30.68 7.33
C PHE A 623 21.04 30.65 8.65
N ALA A 624 21.31 29.46 9.19
CA ALA A 624 21.98 29.27 10.46
C ALA A 624 23.52 29.29 10.34
N HIS A 625 24.20 29.51 11.47
CA HIS A 625 25.67 29.47 11.54
C HIS A 625 26.24 28.15 11.02
N LEU A 626 27.32 28.26 10.25
CA LEU A 626 28.15 27.11 9.91
C LEU A 626 29.19 26.89 11.02
N SER A 627 29.32 25.65 11.50
CA SER A 627 30.28 25.27 12.52
C SER A 627 31.19 24.15 11.99
N SER A 628 32.49 24.24 12.28
CA SER A 628 33.44 23.17 12.02
C SER A 628 33.53 22.22 13.21
N TYR A 629 33.72 20.94 12.92
CA TYR A 629 34.01 19.92 13.92
C TYR A 629 35.03 18.93 13.37
N THR A 630 35.83 18.33 14.27
CA THR A 630 36.85 17.35 13.92
C THR A 630 36.29 15.94 14.07
N CYS A 631 36.34 15.15 13.00
CA CYS A 631 36.11 13.71 13.10
C CYS A 631 37.41 13.02 13.55
N PRO A 632 37.37 12.14 14.57
CA PRO A 632 38.49 11.24 14.85
C PRO A 632 38.80 10.38 13.61
N ALA A 633 40.08 10.13 13.34
CA ALA A 633 40.47 9.19 12.29
C ALA A 633 39.95 7.78 12.66
N SER A 634 39.11 7.20 11.81
CA SER A 634 38.63 5.83 12.03
C SER A 634 39.80 4.85 11.86
N PRO A 635 40.14 4.00 12.84
CA PRO A 635 41.13 2.96 12.61
C PRO A 635 40.58 1.98 11.57
N ARG A 636 41.35 1.76 10.49
CA ARG A 636 41.09 0.63 9.59
C ARG A 636 41.27 -0.65 10.39
N THR A 637 40.18 -1.34 10.73
CA THR A 637 40.24 -2.71 11.23
C THR A 637 40.31 -3.64 10.02
N ASP A 638 41.54 -3.97 9.61
CA ASP A 638 41.78 -5.22 8.89
C ASP A 638 41.57 -6.36 9.90
N SER A 639 40.87 -7.42 9.48
CA SER A 639 40.62 -8.70 10.19
C SER A 639 39.30 -8.81 10.96
N THR A 640 38.53 -9.81 10.55
CA THR A 640 37.38 -10.43 11.20
C THR A 640 37.70 -10.89 12.63
N SER A 641 37.23 -10.19 13.67
CA SER A 641 36.79 -10.79 14.94
C SER A 641 36.30 -9.72 15.93
N SER A 642 35.16 -10.01 16.57
CA SER A 642 34.64 -9.40 17.81
C SER A 642 34.18 -7.94 17.80
N ILE A 643 32.93 -7.71 17.35
CA ILE A 643 32.04 -6.66 17.87
C ILE A 643 30.68 -7.31 18.24
N SER A 644 30.70 -8.50 18.85
CA SER A 644 29.49 -9.21 19.29
C SER A 644 29.14 -8.98 20.77
N SER A 645 29.81 -8.07 21.47
CA SER A 645 29.67 -7.93 22.93
C SER A 645 28.99 -6.64 23.43
N SER A 646 28.57 -5.71 22.57
CA SER A 646 27.96 -4.45 23.03
C SER A 646 26.43 -4.40 23.00
N ILE A 647 25.75 -5.50 22.64
CA ILE A 647 24.28 -5.59 22.68
C ILE A 647 23.87 -6.55 23.80
N SER A 648 24.11 -6.15 25.04
CA SER A 648 23.35 -6.67 26.18
C SER A 648 23.25 -5.60 27.28
N SER A 649 22.01 -5.36 27.71
CA SER A 649 21.58 -4.57 28.87
C SER A 649 22.00 -3.10 28.97
N SER A 650 21.10 -2.20 28.55
CA SER A 650 20.87 -0.94 29.30
C SER A 650 19.47 -0.41 29.04
N SER A 651 18.53 -0.89 29.85
CA SER A 651 17.34 -0.14 30.24
C SER A 651 17.77 1.06 31.10
N GLN A 652 18.26 2.13 30.47
CA GLN A 652 18.35 3.48 31.03
C GLN A 652 18.78 4.43 29.92
N GLY A 653 18.03 5.51 29.76
CA GLY A 653 18.26 6.52 28.73
C GLY A 653 19.69 7.07 28.76
N GLY A 654 20.35 7.02 27.61
CA GLY A 654 21.67 7.59 27.38
C GLY A 654 21.95 7.61 25.89
N LEU A 655 21.91 8.81 25.28
CA LEU A 655 22.17 9.03 23.87
C LEU A 655 23.60 8.61 23.50
N THR A 656 23.76 7.60 22.66
CA THR A 656 24.95 7.46 21.83
C THR A 656 24.83 8.42 20.65
N ARG A 657 25.76 9.38 20.54
CA ARG A 657 25.99 10.31 19.41
C ARG A 657 25.63 9.68 18.06
N LEU A 658 24.51 10.09 17.46
CA LEU A 658 23.98 9.57 16.18
C LEU A 658 23.63 10.72 15.21
N ASP A 659 24.43 11.79 15.21
CA ASP A 659 24.25 12.95 14.32
C ASP A 659 25.17 12.91 13.09
N ALA A 660 25.69 11.75 12.71
CA ALA A 660 26.45 11.64 11.48
C ALA A 660 25.49 11.74 10.28
N PRO A 661 25.66 12.70 9.35
CA PRO A 661 24.88 12.73 8.12
C PRO A 661 25.06 11.41 7.36
N ILE A 662 24.01 10.96 6.68
CA ILE A 662 24.08 9.91 5.65
C ILE A 662 24.93 10.48 4.51
N THR A 663 26.25 10.48 4.66
CA THR A 663 27.18 10.81 3.59
C THR A 663 27.33 9.58 2.73
N LEU A 664 27.04 9.70 1.42
CA LEU A 664 27.69 8.86 0.43
C LEU A 664 29.20 8.88 0.74
N PRO A 665 29.85 7.74 1.02
CA PRO A 665 31.30 7.75 1.11
C PRO A 665 31.83 8.35 -0.18
N SER A 666 32.81 9.26 -0.06
CA SER A 666 33.49 9.84 -1.21
C SER A 666 33.90 8.71 -2.15
N LEU A 667 33.34 8.71 -3.36
CA LEU A 667 33.66 7.74 -4.41
C LEU A 667 35.19 7.68 -4.57
N PRO A 668 35.80 6.49 -4.61
CA PRO A 668 37.22 6.39 -4.98
C PRO A 668 37.40 7.01 -6.37
N ASP A 669 38.44 7.83 -6.54
CA ASP A 669 38.80 8.38 -7.84
C ASP A 669 39.00 7.24 -8.83
N ILE A 670 38.11 7.14 -9.83
CA ILE A 670 38.08 6.08 -10.85
C ILE A 670 39.36 6.06 -11.72
N HIS A 671 40.29 7.01 -11.55
CA HIS A 671 41.52 7.12 -12.36
C HIS A 671 42.86 6.84 -11.66
N ASN A 672 42.94 6.61 -10.34
CA ASN A 672 44.22 6.31 -9.69
C ASN A 672 44.23 4.94 -8.99
N ARG A 673 44.15 3.87 -9.78
CA ARG A 673 44.79 2.60 -9.40
C ARG A 673 46.28 2.70 -9.71
N ARG A 674 47.02 3.47 -8.92
CA ARG A 674 48.48 3.35 -8.66
C ARG A 674 48.90 4.47 -7.70
N ASP A 675 49.59 4.05 -6.65
CA ASP A 675 50.37 4.83 -5.68
C ASP A 675 49.63 5.79 -4.73
N SER A 676 49.55 5.42 -3.44
CA SER A 676 50.35 6.07 -2.39
C SER A 676 49.88 5.69 -0.97
N SER A 677 50.83 5.19 -0.19
CA SER A 677 50.77 4.98 1.25
C SER A 677 50.91 6.31 1.99
N HIS A 678 49.83 7.10 2.09
CA HIS A 678 49.81 8.31 2.92
C HIS A 678 48.84 8.20 4.10
N ASN A 679 49.39 8.45 5.30
CA ASN A 679 48.70 8.56 6.59
C ASN A 679 47.42 9.41 6.49
N ALA A 680 46.28 8.85 6.93
CA ALA A 680 45.01 9.58 6.99
C ALA A 680 45.05 10.66 8.08
N GLN A 681 45.06 11.93 7.67
CA GLN A 681 44.93 13.07 8.60
C GLN A 681 43.48 13.29 9.06
N PRO A 682 43.25 13.89 10.24
CA PRO A 682 41.91 14.28 10.69
C PRO A 682 41.26 15.25 9.70
N GLN A 683 40.07 14.92 9.20
CA GLN A 683 39.33 15.79 8.29
C GLN A 683 38.36 16.67 9.10
N SER A 684 38.53 17.99 8.98
CA SER A 684 37.53 18.96 9.45
C SER A 684 36.26 18.84 8.59
N ARG A 685 35.12 18.60 9.22
CA ARG A 685 33.79 18.63 8.59
C ARG A 685 33.04 19.87 9.05
N TRP A 686 32.10 20.30 8.22
CA TRP A 686 31.27 21.46 8.47
C TRP A 686 29.81 21.01 8.59
N SER A 687 29.03 21.68 9.42
CA SER A 687 27.58 21.46 9.51
C SER A 687 26.88 22.75 9.92
N ARG A 688 25.63 22.92 9.51
CA ARG A 688 24.79 24.00 10.01
C ARG A 688 24.34 23.67 11.42
N LYS A 689 24.51 24.63 12.32
CA LYS A 689 23.90 24.52 13.65
C LYS A 689 22.38 24.55 13.49
N THR A 690 21.68 23.58 14.06
CA THR A 690 20.22 23.59 14.11
C THR A 690 19.74 24.74 14.99
N LEU A 691 18.55 25.27 14.69
CA LEU A 691 17.97 26.38 15.47
C LEU A 691 17.77 26.01 16.94
N PHE A 692 17.32 24.76 17.18
CA PHE A 692 17.17 24.18 18.49
C PHE A 692 18.25 23.13 18.77
N ASP A 693 18.55 22.90 20.04
CA ASP A 693 19.56 21.94 20.51
C ASP A 693 18.89 20.78 21.25
N ALA A 694 19.02 19.57 20.71
CA ALA A 694 18.50 18.33 21.28
C ALA A 694 19.59 17.48 21.97
N SER A 695 20.84 17.96 22.08
CA SER A 695 21.96 17.17 22.60
C SER A 695 21.80 16.76 24.07
N TYR A 696 20.96 17.47 24.83
CA TYR A 696 20.65 17.19 26.24
C TYR A 696 19.29 16.48 26.42
N GLY A 697 18.81 15.77 25.39
CA GLY A 697 17.54 15.04 25.43
C GLY A 697 16.31 15.94 25.34
N GLU A 698 15.14 15.39 25.68
CA GLU A 698 13.84 16.04 25.48
C GLU A 698 13.65 17.32 26.31
N ILE A 699 14.07 17.29 27.58
CA ILE A 699 14.03 18.47 28.46
C ILE A 699 14.98 19.56 27.94
N GLY A 700 16.16 19.15 27.46
CA GLY A 700 17.12 20.05 26.82
C GLY A 700 16.54 20.73 25.59
N LEU A 701 15.86 19.96 24.73
CA LEU A 701 15.18 20.47 23.55
C LEU A 701 14.06 21.46 23.92
N ALA A 702 13.20 21.12 24.87
CA ALA A 702 12.17 22.04 25.35
C ALA A 702 12.77 23.36 25.88
N SER A 703 13.84 23.28 26.67
CA SER A 703 14.57 24.45 27.16
C SER A 703 15.18 25.27 26.03
N SER A 704 15.72 24.62 24.99
CA SER A 704 16.25 25.29 23.81
C SER A 704 15.16 26.02 23.02
N ILE A 705 14.01 25.38 22.81
CA ILE A 705 12.85 25.99 22.16
C ILE A 705 12.38 27.23 22.94
N ILE A 706 12.22 27.13 24.25
CA ILE A 706 11.80 28.25 25.13
C ILE A 706 12.83 29.38 25.11
N SER A 707 14.12 29.07 25.01
CA SER A 707 15.16 30.10 24.93
C SER A 707 15.11 30.92 23.63
N VAL A 708 14.66 30.31 22.54
CA VAL A 708 14.54 30.96 21.23
C VAL A 708 13.16 31.59 21.03
N ARG A 709 12.08 30.90 21.43
CA ARG A 709 10.69 31.30 21.20
C ARG A 709 10.06 32.06 22.38
N GLY A 710 10.78 32.24 23.48
CA GLY A 710 10.27 32.92 24.66
C GLY A 710 9.42 32.03 25.57
N PRO A 711 8.86 32.59 26.66
CA PRO A 711 8.07 31.83 27.61
C PRO A 711 6.74 31.39 27.00
N ILE A 712 6.29 30.20 27.42
CA ILE A 712 4.95 29.69 27.12
C ILE A 712 3.95 30.43 28.00
N THR A 713 2.96 31.07 27.39
CA THR A 713 1.88 31.82 28.06
C THR A 713 0.54 31.47 27.40
N ASP A 714 -0.58 31.87 28.03
CA ASP A 714 -1.92 31.65 27.48
C ASP A 714 -2.09 32.36 26.13
N GLU A 715 -1.35 33.44 25.91
CA GLU A 715 -1.30 34.15 24.64
C GLU A 715 -0.54 33.38 23.57
N THR A 716 0.61 32.78 23.89
CA THR A 716 1.47 32.12 22.89
C THR A 716 1.04 30.68 22.59
N TRP A 717 0.46 29.98 23.57
CA TRP A 717 -0.01 28.59 23.41
C TRP A 717 -1.24 28.29 24.29
N PRO A 718 -2.44 28.77 23.95
CA PRO A 718 -3.63 28.63 24.81
C PRO A 718 -3.90 27.22 25.34
N GLU A 719 -3.59 26.20 24.54
CA GLU A 719 -3.81 24.80 24.85
C GLU A 719 -2.64 24.10 25.60
N TYR A 720 -1.56 24.79 25.99
CA TYR A 720 -0.40 24.18 26.65
C TYR A 720 -0.78 23.43 27.95
N ALA A 721 -1.76 23.95 28.69
CA ALA A 721 -2.17 23.39 29.99
C ALA A 721 -2.81 22.00 29.86
N THR A 722 -3.24 21.63 28.65
CA THR A 722 -3.84 20.32 28.34
C THR A 722 -2.79 19.23 28.04
N LEU A 723 -1.52 19.61 27.88
CA LEU A 723 -0.46 18.68 27.51
C LEU A 723 -0.06 17.79 28.70
N PRO A 724 0.11 16.46 28.49
CA PRO A 724 0.32 15.51 29.58
C PRO A 724 1.47 15.82 30.54
N ASP A 725 2.62 16.25 30.01
CA ASP A 725 3.85 16.41 30.80
C ASP A 725 4.24 17.86 31.06
N TYR A 726 3.46 18.84 30.59
CA TYR A 726 3.82 20.26 30.72
C TYR A 726 4.00 20.67 32.19
N ASN A 727 3.05 20.34 33.06
CA ASN A 727 3.10 20.71 34.49
C ASN A 727 4.18 19.96 35.29
N LYS A 728 4.86 18.98 34.69
CA LYS A 728 5.92 18.19 35.36
C LYS A 728 7.29 18.85 35.23
N ILE A 729 7.44 19.86 34.37
CA ILE A 729 8.72 20.50 34.05
C ILE A 729 8.62 21.99 34.35
N SER A 730 9.58 22.50 35.11
CA SER A 730 9.72 23.93 35.37
C SER A 730 10.83 24.50 34.50
N PHE A 731 10.49 25.47 33.65
CA PHE A 731 11.47 26.19 32.83
C PHE A 731 11.73 27.57 33.41
N ASN A 732 12.98 28.03 33.26
CA ASN A 732 13.27 29.45 33.44
C ASN A 732 12.45 30.27 32.42
N LYS A 733 12.13 31.52 32.74
CA LYS A 733 11.43 32.44 31.84
C LYS A 733 12.45 33.34 31.14
N PRO A 734 13.12 32.87 30.06
CA PRO A 734 14.12 33.68 29.38
C PRO A 734 13.46 34.88 28.71
N ILE A 735 14.24 35.95 28.57
CA ILE A 735 13.88 37.06 27.70
C ILE A 735 13.97 36.54 26.26
N PRO A 736 12.90 36.61 25.47
CA PRO A 736 12.93 36.13 24.09
C PRO A 736 13.95 36.94 23.27
N ASN A 737 14.78 36.24 22.51
CA ASN A 737 15.67 36.87 21.54
C ASN A 737 15.05 36.81 20.15
N HIS A 738 15.31 37.83 19.33
CA HIS A 738 14.87 37.79 17.94
C HIS A 738 15.57 36.66 17.18
N LEU A 739 14.82 36.01 16.28
CA LEU A 739 15.33 34.92 15.43
C LEU A 739 16.59 35.31 14.63
N SER A 740 16.77 36.60 14.30
CA SER A 740 17.97 37.15 13.66
C SER A 740 19.26 36.92 14.45
N ASN A 741 19.19 36.77 15.77
CA ASN A 741 20.34 36.47 16.62
C ASN A 741 20.84 35.03 16.42
N TYR A 742 19.97 34.13 15.95
CA TYR A 742 20.29 32.72 15.73
C TYR A 742 20.54 32.41 14.24
N LEU A 743 19.96 33.21 13.34
CA LEU A 743 20.02 33.04 11.90
C LEU A 743 20.79 34.21 11.24
N PRO A 744 22.13 34.23 11.32
CA PRO A 744 22.97 35.35 10.86
C PRO A 744 22.94 35.54 9.33
N TYR A 745 22.49 34.54 8.57
CA TYR A 745 22.51 34.56 7.11
C TYR A 745 21.15 34.89 6.50
N LEU A 746 20.20 35.38 7.30
CA LEU A 746 18.94 35.90 6.77
C LEU A 746 19.22 37.02 5.75
N PRO A 747 18.60 37.00 4.57
CA PRO A 747 18.82 38.02 3.55
C PRO A 747 18.28 39.39 3.98
N GLU A 748 17.14 39.39 4.67
CA GLU A 748 16.43 40.58 5.11
C GLU A 748 15.75 40.29 6.46
N VAL A 749 15.90 41.21 7.40
CA VAL A 749 15.18 41.22 8.68
C VAL A 749 14.22 42.41 8.62
N PRO A 750 12.91 42.23 8.91
CA PRO A 750 11.96 43.35 8.88
C PRO A 750 12.35 44.47 9.84
N ASP A 751 12.10 45.72 9.45
CA ASP A 751 12.31 46.91 10.27
C ASP A 751 11.03 47.79 10.28
N PRO A 752 10.39 48.03 11.45
CA PRO A 752 10.75 47.47 12.76
C PRO A 752 10.52 45.96 12.80
N VAL A 753 11.34 45.26 13.61
CA VAL A 753 11.12 43.83 13.86
C VAL A 753 9.75 43.68 14.53
N PRO A 754 8.82 42.87 13.97
CA PRO A 754 7.51 42.71 14.58
C PRO A 754 7.67 42.12 15.98
N ASN A 755 6.71 42.38 16.86
CA ASN A 755 6.62 41.69 18.15
C ASN A 755 6.23 40.22 17.89
N THR A 756 7.18 39.40 17.43
CA THR A 756 6.98 38.09 16.83
C THR A 756 6.86 36.99 17.87
N PHE A 757 5.74 36.95 18.59
CA PHE A 757 5.28 35.75 19.30
C PHE A 757 3.78 35.48 19.14
N MET A 758 3.07 36.34 18.41
CA MET A 758 1.61 36.29 18.28
C MET A 758 1.19 36.51 16.83
N HIS A 759 1.24 35.47 16.00
CA HIS A 759 0.49 35.54 14.75
C HIS A 759 -0.99 35.42 15.06
N THR A 760 -1.73 36.49 14.77
CA THR A 760 -3.19 36.46 14.68
C THR A 760 -3.59 36.21 13.22
N PRO A 761 -4.72 35.55 12.94
CA PRO A 761 -5.16 35.22 11.58
C PRO A 761 -5.23 36.40 10.61
N ASN A 762 -5.31 37.64 11.10
CA ASN A 762 -5.49 38.85 10.30
C ASN A 762 -4.18 39.62 10.00
N TYR A 763 -3.02 39.11 10.41
CA TYR A 763 -1.74 39.79 10.18
C TYR A 763 -1.25 39.59 8.74
N LYS A 764 -1.06 40.69 8.00
CA LYS A 764 -0.54 40.65 6.61
C LYS A 764 0.92 40.13 6.60
N PRO A 765 1.27 39.17 5.73
CA PRO A 765 2.63 38.64 5.67
C PRO A 765 3.63 39.69 5.18
N ILE A 766 4.81 39.68 5.81
CA ILE A 766 5.95 40.50 5.39
C ILE A 766 6.77 39.68 4.40
N ALA A 767 7.23 40.29 3.30
CA ALA A 767 7.91 39.59 2.22
C ALA A 767 9.36 39.12 2.53
N THR A 768 9.63 38.70 3.77
CA THR A 768 10.92 38.18 4.22
C THR A 768 10.82 36.70 4.62
N VAL A 769 11.93 35.96 4.52
CA VAL A 769 11.98 34.58 5.01
C VAL A 769 11.89 34.50 6.53
N TYR A 770 12.27 35.58 7.22
CA TYR A 770 12.08 35.74 8.66
C TYR A 770 10.60 35.54 9.05
N ASP A 771 9.67 36.24 8.37
CA ASP A 771 8.23 36.11 8.63
C ASP A 771 7.72 34.70 8.32
N LEU A 772 8.21 34.09 7.24
CA LEU A 772 7.86 32.71 6.90
C LEU A 772 8.26 31.71 8.00
N ILE A 773 9.49 31.79 8.50
CA ILE A 773 9.99 30.89 9.55
C ILE A 773 9.23 31.13 10.86
N GLU A 774 8.99 32.39 11.24
CA GLU A 774 8.22 32.76 12.42
C GLU A 774 6.81 32.17 12.41
N ARG A 775 6.13 32.22 11.26
CA ARG A 775 4.78 31.69 11.07
C ARG A 775 4.70 30.16 11.11
N LEU A 776 5.77 29.46 10.73
CA LEU A 776 5.85 28.00 10.85
C LEU A 776 6.20 27.57 12.29
N LEU A 777 7.01 28.35 13.01
CA LEU A 777 7.48 28.06 14.37
C LEU A 777 6.57 28.64 15.46
N GLN A 778 5.26 28.43 15.33
CA GLN A 778 4.30 28.73 16.39
C GLN A 778 4.20 27.57 17.39
N TYR A 779 4.11 27.88 18.69
CA TYR A 779 3.90 26.88 19.74
C TYR A 779 2.60 26.11 19.51
N SER A 780 1.49 26.85 19.45
CA SER A 780 0.17 26.31 19.12
C SER A 780 0.17 25.71 17.72
N SER A 781 -0.12 24.41 17.63
CA SER A 781 -0.20 23.67 16.37
C SER A 781 -1.27 24.25 15.43
N ALA A 782 -2.38 24.74 15.98
CA ALA A 782 -3.48 25.34 15.24
C ALA A 782 -3.15 26.72 14.62
N ARG A 783 -2.06 27.36 15.05
CA ARG A 783 -1.63 28.68 14.56
C ARG A 783 -0.50 28.62 13.55
N ARG A 784 0.05 27.44 13.26
CA ARG A 784 1.14 27.28 12.27
C ARG A 784 0.62 27.55 10.87
N LEU A 785 1.44 28.21 10.06
CA LEU A 785 1.13 28.46 8.66
C LEU A 785 0.97 27.15 7.89
N SER A 786 -0.17 26.96 7.21
CA SER A 786 -0.38 25.79 6.37
C SER A 786 0.63 25.77 5.20
N ALA A 787 0.90 24.58 4.65
CA ALA A 787 1.80 24.47 3.50
C ALA A 787 1.28 25.25 2.28
N THR A 788 -0.04 25.24 2.05
CA THR A 788 -0.70 26.02 1.00
C THR A 788 -0.49 27.53 1.16
N ASP A 789 -0.63 28.05 2.38
CA ASP A 789 -0.41 29.47 2.66
C ASP A 789 1.08 29.83 2.59
N ALA A 790 1.96 28.93 3.01
CA ALA A 790 3.41 29.09 2.93
C ALA A 790 3.91 29.18 1.48
N ILE A 791 3.35 28.41 0.54
CA ILE A 791 3.64 28.51 -0.90
C ILE A 791 3.27 29.88 -1.46
N ASN A 792 2.16 30.46 -0.97
CA ASN A 792 1.66 31.76 -1.38
C ASN A 792 2.24 32.92 -0.57
N HIS A 793 3.19 32.65 0.33
CA HIS A 793 3.84 33.68 1.12
C HIS A 793 4.62 34.64 0.20
N PRO A 794 4.57 35.98 0.41
CA PRO A 794 5.19 36.95 -0.51
C PRO A 794 6.69 36.76 -0.74
N TRP A 795 7.43 36.24 0.26
CA TRP A 795 8.85 35.90 0.07
C TRP A 795 9.09 34.80 -0.97
N ILE A 796 8.10 33.93 -1.17
CA ILE A 796 8.09 32.85 -2.16
C ILE A 796 7.50 33.36 -3.49
N SER A 797 6.27 33.90 -3.47
CA SER A 797 5.49 34.19 -4.69
C SER A 797 6.01 35.37 -5.50
N ASN A 798 6.69 36.34 -4.88
CA ASN A 798 7.09 37.58 -5.55
C ASN A 798 8.38 37.44 -6.39
N PHE A 799 9.00 36.26 -6.42
CA PHE A 799 10.27 36.03 -7.11
C PHE A 799 10.17 34.84 -8.08
N PRO A 800 10.86 34.89 -9.23
CA PRO A 800 10.94 33.74 -10.13
C PRO A 800 11.57 32.53 -9.43
N ILE A 801 10.87 31.40 -9.48
CA ILE A 801 11.33 30.13 -8.91
C ILE A 801 12.11 29.34 -9.97
N LEU A 802 13.31 28.87 -9.59
CA LEU A 802 14.08 27.96 -10.43
C LEU A 802 13.45 26.57 -10.42
N VAL A 803 13.06 26.10 -11.60
CA VAL A 803 12.45 24.79 -11.83
C VAL A 803 13.33 23.93 -12.72
N PRO A 804 13.25 22.58 -12.61
CA PRO A 804 13.99 21.66 -13.47
C PRO A 804 13.74 21.89 -14.97
N ALA A 805 14.72 21.57 -15.82
CA ALA A 805 14.69 21.85 -17.26
C ALA A 805 13.94 20.80 -18.13
N GLN A 806 13.62 19.61 -17.59
CA GLN A 806 12.94 18.54 -18.33
C GLN A 806 11.82 17.90 -17.46
N GLY A 807 10.62 17.77 -18.04
CA GLY A 807 9.48 17.03 -17.46
C GLY A 807 8.54 17.83 -16.55
N THR A 808 7.22 17.74 -16.83
CA THR A 808 6.09 18.07 -15.94
C THR A 808 5.99 19.50 -15.37
N HIS A 809 6.35 20.54 -16.12
CA HIS A 809 6.03 21.91 -15.67
C HIS A 809 4.53 22.23 -15.74
N GLU A 810 3.82 21.65 -16.72
CA GLU A 810 2.39 21.94 -16.96
C GLU A 810 1.46 21.40 -15.86
N ASP A 811 1.87 20.36 -15.13
CA ASP A 811 1.03 19.72 -14.11
C ASP A 811 1.01 20.48 -12.78
N TYR A 812 1.95 21.40 -12.53
CA TYR A 812 2.16 22.03 -11.21
C TYR A 812 2.47 23.54 -11.26
N SER A 813 2.41 24.16 -12.44
CA SER A 813 2.55 25.61 -12.56
C SER A 813 1.34 26.30 -11.94
N ARG A 814 1.57 27.07 -10.89
CA ARG A 814 0.57 27.98 -10.33
C ARG A 814 0.54 29.25 -11.15
N SER A 815 -0.64 29.66 -11.60
CA SER A 815 -0.83 30.92 -12.32
C SER A 815 -0.37 32.16 -11.52
N THR A 816 -0.24 32.01 -10.20
CA THR A 816 0.20 33.06 -9.27
C THR A 816 1.71 33.19 -9.13
N HIS A 817 2.50 32.28 -9.71
CA HIS A 817 3.95 32.24 -9.55
C HIS A 817 4.65 32.43 -10.90
N SER A 818 5.84 33.02 -10.86
CA SER A 818 6.72 33.08 -12.02
C SER A 818 7.79 32.00 -11.92
N TYR A 819 8.09 31.36 -13.04
CA TYR A 819 9.03 30.24 -13.11
C TYR A 819 10.14 30.54 -14.10
N ALA A 820 11.35 30.08 -13.81
CA ALA A 820 12.51 30.20 -14.68
C ALA A 820 13.31 28.90 -14.70
N HIS A 821 13.78 28.50 -15.88
CA HIS A 821 14.69 27.34 -16.00
C HIS A 821 16.15 27.70 -15.68
N SER A 822 16.49 28.99 -15.71
CA SER A 822 17.82 29.49 -15.38
C SER A 822 17.76 30.87 -14.72
N PHE A 823 18.78 31.17 -13.92
CA PHE A 823 19.00 32.46 -13.30
C PHE A 823 20.44 32.87 -13.61
N GLU A 824 20.63 34.06 -14.18
CA GLU A 824 21.91 34.53 -14.73
C GLU A 824 22.55 33.51 -15.70
N GLY A 825 21.72 32.90 -16.55
CA GLY A 825 22.17 31.94 -17.58
C GLY A 825 22.56 30.56 -17.06
N LYS A 826 22.40 30.28 -15.76
CA LYS A 826 22.70 28.97 -15.15
C LYS A 826 21.45 28.32 -14.57
N THR A 827 21.30 27.02 -14.74
CA THR A 827 20.24 26.22 -14.11
C THR A 827 20.53 25.99 -12.62
N LEU A 828 19.55 25.47 -11.87
CA LEU A 828 19.75 25.12 -10.46
C LEU A 828 20.91 24.11 -10.24
N PRO A 829 21.03 23.00 -11.01
CA PRO A 829 22.21 22.13 -10.96
C PRO A 829 23.52 22.85 -11.27
N MET A 830 23.54 23.72 -12.28
CA MET A 830 24.75 24.47 -12.63
C MET A 830 25.19 25.39 -11.49
N TRP A 831 24.26 26.01 -10.78
CA TRP A 831 24.56 26.79 -9.59
C TRP A 831 25.11 25.92 -8.46
N LEU A 832 24.45 24.79 -8.17
CA LEU A 832 24.91 23.86 -7.15
C LEU A 832 26.32 23.33 -7.44
N SER A 833 26.65 23.11 -8.71
CA SER A 833 27.96 22.62 -9.15
C SER A 833 29.15 23.51 -8.73
N HIS A 834 28.94 24.80 -8.45
CA HIS A 834 29.98 25.71 -7.94
C HIS A 834 30.48 25.28 -6.55
N TRP A 835 29.60 24.69 -5.74
CA TRP A 835 29.92 24.26 -4.38
C TRP A 835 30.34 22.79 -4.29
N LEU A 836 30.12 22.03 -5.35
CA LEU A 836 30.40 20.60 -5.40
C LEU A 836 31.85 20.29 -5.76
N LYS A 837 32.40 19.25 -5.14
CA LYS A 837 33.70 18.67 -5.53
C LYS A 837 33.61 18.04 -6.92
N ALA A 838 34.77 17.85 -7.56
CA ALA A 838 34.84 17.34 -8.93
C ALA A 838 34.13 15.99 -9.14
N GLY A 839 34.13 15.09 -8.16
CA GLY A 839 33.39 13.82 -8.21
C GLY A 839 31.87 13.98 -8.09
N GLU A 840 31.42 14.94 -7.28
CA GLU A 840 30.00 15.27 -7.06
C GLU A 840 29.39 15.98 -8.26
N ARG A 841 30.16 16.85 -8.95
CA ARG A 841 29.73 17.48 -10.21
C ARG A 841 29.41 16.48 -11.31
N ARG A 842 30.14 15.36 -11.38
CA ARG A 842 29.84 14.30 -12.38
C ARG A 842 28.47 13.68 -12.16
N MET A 843 28.00 13.64 -10.91
CA MET A 843 26.69 13.08 -10.56
C MET A 843 25.51 13.96 -11.02
N LEU A 844 25.76 15.26 -11.24
CA LEU A 844 24.78 16.20 -11.78
C LEU A 844 24.69 16.19 -13.31
N GLY A 845 25.56 15.44 -14.02
CA GLY A 845 25.61 15.46 -15.49
C GLY A 845 26.00 16.81 -16.09
N THR A 846 26.47 17.77 -15.27
CA THR A 846 26.91 19.10 -15.70
C THR A 846 28.38 19.05 -16.11
N TYR A 847 28.64 18.99 -17.42
CA TYR A 847 29.96 19.23 -18.01
C TYR A 847 29.90 20.42 -18.96
#